data_AF-A0A3M2D6H2-F1
#
_entry.id   AF-A0A3M2D6H2-F1
#
_cell.length_a   1.000
_cell.length_b   1.000
_cell.length_c   1.000
_cell.angle_alpha   90.00
_cell.angle_beta   90.00
_cell.angle_gamma   90.00
#
_symmetry.space_group_name_H-M   'P 1'
#
loop_
_entity.id
_entity.type
_entity.pdbx_description
1 polymer ?
#
loop_
_entity_poly.entity_id
_entity_poly.type
_entity_poly.pdbx_seq_one_letter_code
_entity_poly.pdbx_strand_id
1 'polypeptide(L)'
;RVPDDLAQLAELVETPEANIIKLPNISASIPQIKAAIEELRAQGYDVPDYPENPQTDEEREIRARYDKVKGSAVNPVLRQGNADRRPPLSVKLFAKKNPHKMGQWTKESKTHVASMSGQDFYAHEKSTVITEESAGRGRIEFVDTQGAVTVLKDDLRLDPGDVVDTTKMSVRALQQFFKEQIEEAKKQDILLSLHLKATMMKVSDPIIFGYAVRTYFHDVFEKHAKVFQELGVNPNNGLVDIYSKISKLPEAQQAEIKADIQRALERGPKLAMVDSDKGITNLHVPSDVIIDASMAAMIRAGGKMWGPDGKEHDTKALIPDRCYAGIYQAVIDFCKEHGAFDPSTMGSVANVGLMAQKAEEYGSHDKTFEAPGDGIIRAIDGRGNVLLEQPVEKGDIFRMCITKDAAIRDWVKLAVNRARISQTPVVFWLDQNRAHDAQLIEKVKRYLQEHDTTGLDIHILAPVEAMKYTLTRVKEGKDTIAATGNVLRDYLTDLFPILELGTSAKMLSIVPLLKGGAVFETGAGGSAPKHVQQFLQEGHLRWDSLGEFFALAESFAHLARTKGNKKAQVLADTLDRATGKLMENRKTPGRVLGELDNIGSHVYEALYWAQELAAQDEDPELKAIFTPIAKELEANIDKILEEIKAAKGKPVDIGGYYHPDPQKVAAAMRPSPTFNAIIDRLAAAA
;
A
#
# COMPACT_ATOMS: atom_id res chain seq x y z
N ARG A 1 -2.29 27.59 -19.58
CA ARG A 1 -1.00 26.90 -19.36
C ARG A 1 -0.72 26.90 -17.87
N VAL A 2 -0.21 25.81 -17.33
CA VAL A 2 0.21 25.69 -15.92
C VAL A 2 1.64 25.14 -15.88
N PRO A 3 2.43 25.39 -14.82
CA PRO A 3 3.73 24.75 -14.65
C PRO A 3 3.59 23.22 -14.53
N ASP A 4 4.64 22.49 -14.91
CA ASP A 4 4.72 21.05 -14.62
C ASP A 4 5.35 20.86 -13.23
N ASP A 5 4.50 20.91 -12.21
CA ASP A 5 4.95 20.80 -10.82
C ASP A 5 5.46 19.39 -10.49
N LEU A 6 4.98 18.36 -11.20
CA LEU A 6 5.48 17.00 -10.99
C LEU A 6 6.90 16.85 -11.54
N ALA A 7 7.22 17.47 -12.68
CA ALA A 7 8.59 17.53 -13.19
C ALA A 7 9.51 18.35 -12.25
N GLN A 8 9.05 19.49 -11.73
CA GLN A 8 9.81 20.26 -10.74
C GLN A 8 10.07 19.46 -9.45
N LEU A 9 9.07 18.71 -8.97
CA LEU A 9 9.26 17.81 -7.83
C LEU A 9 10.22 16.66 -8.16
N ALA A 10 10.23 16.15 -9.40
CA ALA A 10 11.18 15.15 -9.86
C ALA A 10 12.64 15.66 -9.78
N GLU A 11 12.86 16.94 -10.10
CA GLU A 11 14.17 17.58 -9.92
C GLU A 11 14.48 17.81 -8.44
N LEU A 12 13.50 18.26 -7.65
CA LEU A 12 13.69 18.55 -6.23
C LEU A 12 14.11 17.29 -5.45
N VAL A 13 13.51 16.12 -5.71
CA VAL A 13 13.87 14.88 -4.98
C VAL A 13 15.29 14.40 -5.25
N GLU A 14 15.97 14.96 -6.25
CA GLU A 14 17.39 14.71 -6.52
C GLU A 14 18.34 15.69 -5.79
N THR A 15 17.80 16.52 -4.89
CA THR A 15 18.58 17.50 -4.11
C THR A 15 18.61 17.16 -2.61
N PRO A 16 19.69 17.50 -1.89
CA PRO A 16 19.75 17.35 -0.44
C PRO A 16 18.83 18.31 0.33
N GLU A 17 18.35 19.37 -0.30
CA GLU A 17 17.44 20.37 0.31
C GLU A 17 15.97 19.93 0.33
N ALA A 18 15.60 18.85 -0.38
CA ALA A 18 14.22 18.42 -0.47
C ALA A 18 13.61 18.12 0.89
N ASN A 19 12.52 18.80 1.21
CA ASN A 19 11.66 18.53 2.35
C ASN A 19 10.21 18.64 1.89
N ILE A 20 9.62 17.50 1.53
CA ILE A 20 8.33 17.44 0.83
C ILE A 20 7.32 16.73 1.72
N ILE A 21 6.22 17.39 2.06
CA ILE A 21 5.06 16.72 2.68
C ILE A 21 4.11 16.29 1.55
N LYS A 22 3.87 14.99 1.44
CA LYS A 22 3.10 14.38 0.35
C LYS A 22 1.77 13.84 0.85
N LEU A 23 0.68 14.54 0.53
CA LEU A 23 -0.69 14.06 0.80
C LEU A 23 -1.12 12.98 -0.22
N PRO A 24 -2.10 12.11 0.11
CA PRO A 24 -2.69 11.18 -0.85
C PRO A 24 -3.21 11.88 -2.12
N ASN A 25 -2.94 11.28 -3.28
CA ASN A 25 -3.41 11.78 -4.58
C ASN A 25 -4.13 10.69 -5.36
N ILE A 26 -4.92 11.10 -6.35
CA ILE A 26 -5.64 10.17 -7.23
C ILE A 26 -4.63 9.44 -8.12
N SER A 27 -4.71 8.11 -8.14
CA SER A 27 -4.12 7.28 -9.21
C SER A 27 -5.21 6.96 -10.23
N ALA A 28 -5.35 7.81 -11.25
CA ALA A 28 -6.58 7.91 -12.01
C ALA A 28 -6.88 6.66 -12.86
N SER A 29 -8.10 6.13 -12.73
CA SER A 29 -8.67 5.16 -13.66
C SER A 29 -9.18 5.83 -14.93
N ILE A 30 -9.49 5.06 -15.97
CA ILE A 30 -10.03 5.61 -17.23
C ILE A 30 -11.30 6.44 -17.00
N PRO A 31 -12.31 5.98 -16.23
CA PRO A 31 -13.48 6.80 -15.93
C PRO A 31 -13.14 8.14 -15.25
N GLN A 32 -12.16 8.14 -14.34
CA GLN A 32 -11.75 9.36 -13.64
C GLN A 32 -11.02 10.34 -14.58
N ILE A 33 -10.17 9.84 -15.48
CA ILE A 33 -9.53 10.66 -16.51
C ILE A 33 -10.60 11.31 -17.40
N LYS A 34 -11.59 10.55 -17.86
CA LYS A 34 -12.67 11.07 -18.70
C LYS A 34 -13.49 12.15 -17.99
N ALA A 35 -13.87 11.93 -16.73
CA ALA A 35 -14.61 12.91 -15.95
C ALA A 35 -13.79 14.20 -15.71
N ALA A 36 -12.49 14.07 -15.45
CA ALA A 36 -11.61 15.24 -15.30
C ALA A 36 -11.45 16.02 -16.62
N ILE A 37 -11.35 15.33 -17.77
CA ILE A 37 -11.32 15.96 -19.09
C ILE A 37 -12.63 16.72 -19.35
N GLU A 38 -13.77 16.09 -19.08
CA GLU A 38 -15.09 16.71 -19.26
C GLU A 38 -15.26 17.98 -18.40
N GLU A 39 -14.85 17.92 -17.12
CA GLU A 39 -14.87 19.08 -16.22
C GLU A 39 -13.98 20.23 -16.71
N LEU A 40 -12.74 19.93 -17.12
CA LEU A 40 -11.81 20.92 -17.66
C LEU A 40 -12.37 21.57 -18.95
N ARG A 41 -12.96 20.77 -19.85
CA ARG A 41 -13.59 21.31 -21.07
C ARG A 41 -14.76 22.21 -20.75
N ALA A 42 -15.60 21.83 -19.78
CA ALA A 42 -16.71 22.67 -19.31
C ALA A 42 -16.24 24.00 -18.70
N GLN A 43 -15.02 24.04 -18.16
CA GLN A 43 -14.36 25.24 -17.64
C GLN A 43 -13.54 26.02 -18.69
N GLY A 44 -13.59 25.62 -19.97
CA GLY A 44 -12.96 26.33 -21.08
C GLY A 44 -11.54 25.89 -21.44
N TYR A 45 -11.07 24.76 -20.92
CA TYR A 45 -9.79 24.17 -21.33
C TYR A 45 -9.98 23.28 -22.57
N ASP A 46 -9.30 23.62 -23.66
CA ASP A 46 -9.34 22.86 -24.91
C ASP A 46 -8.36 21.66 -24.87
N VAL A 47 -8.72 20.64 -24.11
CA VAL A 47 -7.97 19.36 -23.99
C VAL A 47 -8.68 18.25 -24.80
N PRO A 48 -7.93 17.36 -25.49
CA PRO A 48 -8.53 16.31 -26.32
C PRO A 48 -9.25 15.24 -25.48
N ASP A 49 -10.15 14.48 -26.11
CA ASP A 49 -10.75 13.31 -25.47
C ASP A 49 -9.74 12.17 -25.29
N TYR A 50 -10.02 11.25 -24.35
CA TYR A 50 -9.23 10.03 -24.18
C TYR A 50 -9.67 8.95 -25.19
N PRO A 51 -8.83 8.57 -26.18
CA PRO A 51 -9.21 7.57 -27.17
C PRO A 51 -8.95 6.15 -26.61
N GLU A 52 -10.02 5.46 -26.24
CA GLU A 52 -9.93 4.11 -25.68
C GLU A 52 -9.42 3.07 -26.70
N ASN A 53 -9.86 3.20 -27.96
CA ASN A 53 -9.52 2.31 -29.07
C ASN A 53 -8.93 3.13 -30.23
N PRO A 54 -7.68 3.63 -30.11
CA PRO A 54 -7.10 4.54 -31.08
C PRO A 54 -6.92 3.84 -32.44
N GLN A 55 -7.49 4.40 -33.49
CA GLN A 55 -7.41 3.90 -34.87
C GLN A 55 -6.34 4.65 -35.67
N THR A 56 -6.08 5.91 -35.33
CA THR A 56 -5.13 6.79 -36.01
C THR A 56 -3.84 7.00 -35.20
N ASP A 57 -2.77 7.45 -35.86
CA ASP A 57 -1.50 7.77 -35.18
C ASP A 57 -1.65 8.93 -34.20
N GLU A 58 -2.50 9.91 -34.51
CA GLU A 58 -2.84 11.02 -33.61
C GLU A 58 -3.54 10.51 -32.35
N GLU A 59 -4.54 9.64 -32.47
CA GLU A 59 -5.20 9.04 -31.30
C GLU A 59 -4.24 8.18 -30.47
N ARG A 60 -3.29 7.48 -31.12
CA ARG A 60 -2.25 6.72 -30.40
C ARG A 60 -1.31 7.64 -29.62
N GLU A 61 -0.93 8.78 -30.19
CA GLU A 61 -0.10 9.80 -29.52
C GLU A 61 -0.82 10.43 -28.33
N ILE A 62 -2.09 10.83 -28.51
CA ILE A 62 -2.95 11.37 -27.45
C ILE A 62 -3.11 10.36 -26.32
N ARG A 63 -3.41 9.09 -26.65
CA ARG A 63 -3.49 8.00 -25.67
C ARG A 63 -2.19 7.85 -24.90
N ALA A 64 -1.06 7.81 -25.59
CA ALA A 64 0.25 7.64 -24.96
C ALA A 64 0.55 8.78 -23.98
N ARG A 65 0.12 10.01 -24.26
CA ARG A 65 0.25 11.15 -23.34
C ARG A 65 -0.63 11.00 -22.11
N TYR A 66 -1.91 10.66 -22.27
CA TYR A 66 -2.78 10.39 -21.11
C TYR A 66 -2.34 9.19 -20.29
N ASP A 67 -1.78 8.16 -20.94
CA ASP A 67 -1.30 6.95 -20.29
C ASP A 67 -0.11 7.22 -19.35
N LYS A 68 0.62 8.33 -19.54
CA LYS A 68 1.65 8.82 -18.60
C LYS A 68 1.06 9.47 -17.35
N VAL A 69 -0.16 10.01 -17.43
CA VAL A 69 -0.83 10.73 -16.34
C VAL A 69 -1.79 9.82 -15.57
N LYS A 70 -2.34 8.79 -16.21
CA LYS A 70 -3.23 7.81 -15.56
C LYS A 70 -2.49 6.88 -14.61
N GLY A 71 -3.21 6.31 -13.65
CA GLY A 71 -2.65 5.40 -12.66
C GLY A 71 -1.70 6.12 -11.69
N SER A 72 -0.77 5.36 -11.09
CA SER A 72 0.17 5.90 -10.10
C SER A 72 1.34 6.63 -10.78
N ALA A 73 1.09 7.83 -11.30
CA ALA A 73 2.11 8.66 -11.96
C ALA A 73 3.02 9.40 -10.96
N VAL A 74 2.49 9.81 -9.80
CA VAL A 74 3.21 10.66 -8.83
C VAL A 74 4.20 9.87 -7.97
N ASN A 75 3.76 8.80 -7.31
CA ASN A 75 4.59 8.08 -6.33
C ASN A 75 5.93 7.56 -6.91
N PRO A 76 6.00 7.00 -8.14
CA PRO A 76 7.27 6.57 -8.72
C PRO A 76 8.27 7.71 -8.97
N VAL A 77 7.78 8.94 -9.11
CA VAL A 77 8.63 10.13 -9.26
C VAL A 77 9.18 10.53 -7.90
N LEU A 78 8.32 10.63 -6.87
CA LEU A 78 8.72 11.16 -5.57
C LEU A 78 9.50 10.15 -4.70
N ARG A 79 9.27 8.84 -4.87
CA ARG A 79 9.91 7.78 -4.06
C ARG A 79 11.33 7.44 -4.54
N GLN A 80 12.22 8.44 -4.60
CA GLN A 80 13.66 8.25 -4.88
C GLN A 80 14.45 7.94 -3.60
N GLY A 81 13.91 7.05 -2.77
CA GLY A 81 14.44 6.71 -1.46
C GLY A 81 13.79 5.46 -0.88
N ASN A 82 14.40 4.89 0.14
CA ASN A 82 13.85 3.74 0.86
C ASN A 82 12.83 4.18 1.91
N ALA A 83 12.07 3.25 2.47
CA ALA A 83 11.01 3.56 3.43
C ALA A 83 11.49 3.44 4.89
N ASP A 84 11.20 4.44 5.72
CA ASP A 84 11.13 4.34 7.18
C ASP A 84 9.65 4.47 7.58
N ARG A 85 9.02 3.35 7.98
CA ARG A 85 7.62 3.28 8.40
C ARG A 85 7.53 2.79 9.83
N ARG A 86 6.91 3.59 10.70
CA ARG A 86 6.78 3.30 12.12
C ARG A 86 5.63 4.08 12.75
N PRO A 87 5.02 3.59 13.85
CA PRO A 87 4.04 4.38 14.56
C PRO A 87 4.74 5.58 15.26
N PRO A 88 4.11 6.76 15.30
CA PRO A 88 4.52 7.81 16.24
C PRO A 88 4.43 7.31 17.69
N LEU A 89 5.32 7.80 18.55
CA LEU A 89 5.32 7.43 19.97
C LEU A 89 4.00 7.83 20.65
N SER A 90 3.51 9.04 20.37
CA SER A 90 2.23 9.55 20.84
C SER A 90 1.05 8.64 20.47
N VAL A 91 0.99 8.13 19.24
CA VAL A 91 -0.03 7.16 18.79
C VAL A 91 0.08 5.84 19.54
N LYS A 92 1.31 5.31 19.72
CA LYS A 92 1.53 4.06 20.45
C LYS A 92 1.11 4.19 21.92
N LEU A 93 1.47 5.28 22.59
CA LEU A 93 1.08 5.55 23.97
C LEU A 93 -0.44 5.70 24.11
N PHE A 94 -1.09 6.35 23.16
CA PHE A 94 -2.54 6.44 23.11
C PHE A 94 -3.20 5.06 22.98
N ALA A 95 -2.71 4.22 22.06
CA ALA A 95 -3.21 2.85 21.86
C ALA A 95 -3.02 1.99 23.12
N LYS A 96 -1.92 2.16 23.86
CA LYS A 96 -1.71 1.46 25.13
C LYS A 96 -2.74 1.83 26.20
N LYS A 97 -3.07 3.12 26.32
CA LYS A 97 -4.10 3.63 27.25
C LYS A 97 -5.53 3.31 26.80
N ASN A 98 -5.76 3.16 25.50
CA ASN A 98 -7.07 2.95 24.89
C ASN A 98 -7.03 1.74 23.94
N PRO A 99 -6.85 0.51 24.46
CA PRO A 99 -6.68 -0.67 23.62
C PRO A 99 -7.93 -0.91 22.77
N HIS A 100 -7.71 -1.14 21.48
CA HIS A 100 -8.78 -1.47 20.55
C HIS A 100 -9.17 -2.95 20.68
N LYS A 101 -10.34 -3.32 20.14
CA LYS A 101 -10.81 -4.71 20.18
C LYS A 101 -9.94 -5.62 19.32
N MET A 102 -9.56 -6.74 19.91
CA MET A 102 -8.90 -7.89 19.29
C MET A 102 -9.81 -9.11 19.39
N GLY A 103 -9.98 -9.84 18.29
CA GLY A 103 -10.76 -11.07 18.25
C GLY A 103 -10.07 -12.19 19.01
N GLN A 104 -10.85 -13.06 19.64
CA GLN A 104 -10.32 -14.15 20.43
C GLN A 104 -9.71 -15.23 19.54
N TRP A 105 -8.50 -15.68 19.90
CA TRP A 105 -7.87 -16.87 19.32
C TRP A 105 -8.00 -18.07 20.25
N THR A 106 -8.25 -19.25 19.67
CA THR A 106 -8.28 -20.52 20.40
C THR A 106 -7.38 -21.55 19.70
N LYS A 107 -6.90 -22.55 20.45
CA LYS A 107 -6.03 -23.61 19.92
C LYS A 107 -6.75 -24.51 18.92
N GLU A 108 -8.08 -24.56 19.00
CA GLU A 108 -8.97 -25.35 18.14
C GLU A 108 -9.29 -24.67 16.80
N SER A 109 -8.86 -23.41 16.61
CA SER A 109 -9.09 -22.72 15.34
C SER A 109 -8.51 -23.53 14.18
N LYS A 110 -9.35 -23.75 13.17
CA LYS A 110 -8.98 -24.43 11.92
C LYS A 110 -8.34 -23.49 10.91
N THR A 111 -8.27 -22.19 11.19
CA THR A 111 -7.73 -21.20 10.27
C THR A 111 -6.27 -21.45 9.97
N HIS A 112 -5.90 -21.41 8.69
CA HIS A 112 -4.51 -21.58 8.26
C HIS A 112 -4.33 -20.97 6.87
N VAL A 113 -3.09 -20.66 6.53
CA VAL A 113 -2.66 -20.31 5.18
C VAL A 113 -2.41 -21.60 4.40
N ALA A 114 -2.82 -21.61 3.14
CA ALA A 114 -2.42 -22.64 2.18
C ALA A 114 -1.68 -21.99 1.01
N SER A 115 -0.50 -22.52 0.70
CA SER A 115 0.35 -22.12 -0.43
C SER A 115 0.75 -23.36 -1.23
N MET A 116 1.23 -23.15 -2.46
CA MET A 116 1.80 -24.23 -3.27
C MET A 116 2.97 -24.89 -2.54
N SER A 117 3.23 -26.17 -2.82
CA SER A 117 4.35 -26.94 -2.22
C SER A 117 5.62 -26.93 -3.09
N GLY A 118 5.52 -26.40 -4.31
CA GLY A 118 6.55 -26.41 -5.34
C GLY A 118 6.02 -25.72 -6.60
N GLN A 119 6.90 -25.49 -7.57
CA GLN A 119 6.55 -24.96 -8.90
C GLN A 119 5.92 -23.54 -8.93
N ASP A 120 6.04 -22.80 -7.84
CA ASP A 120 5.68 -21.38 -7.70
C ASP A 120 6.88 -20.47 -7.99
N PHE A 121 6.73 -19.15 -7.78
CA PHE A 121 7.84 -18.23 -8.02
C PHE A 121 9.01 -18.49 -7.08
N TYR A 122 8.73 -18.84 -5.83
CA TYR A 122 9.76 -19.26 -4.87
C TYR A 122 10.59 -20.43 -5.41
N ALA A 123 9.95 -21.48 -5.95
CA ALA A 123 10.64 -22.70 -6.40
C ALA A 123 11.60 -22.50 -7.57
N HIS A 124 11.28 -21.57 -8.47
CA HIS A 124 11.99 -21.40 -9.74
C HIS A 124 12.92 -20.20 -9.77
N GLU A 125 13.03 -19.45 -8.67
CA GLU A 125 13.83 -18.24 -8.63
C GLU A 125 15.31 -18.51 -8.92
N LYS A 126 15.86 -17.76 -9.88
CA LYS A 126 17.30 -17.66 -10.15
C LYS A 126 17.68 -16.21 -10.10
N SER A 127 18.86 -15.90 -9.55
CA SER A 127 19.33 -14.51 -9.42
C SER A 127 20.84 -14.40 -9.61
N THR A 128 21.28 -13.25 -10.08
CA THR A 128 22.69 -12.91 -10.27
C THR A 128 22.94 -11.42 -10.08
N VAL A 129 24.20 -11.05 -9.87
CA VAL A 129 24.65 -9.66 -9.79
C VAL A 129 25.27 -9.26 -11.12
N ILE A 130 24.86 -8.10 -11.65
CA ILE A 130 25.41 -7.54 -12.87
C ILE A 130 26.87 -7.12 -12.63
N THR A 131 27.76 -7.57 -13.50
CA THR A 131 29.17 -7.19 -13.49
C THR A 131 29.39 -6.04 -14.46
N GLU A 132 30.57 -5.41 -14.43
CA GLU A 132 30.97 -4.44 -15.45
C GLU A 132 30.90 -5.01 -16.88
N GLU A 133 31.08 -6.33 -17.02
CA GLU A 133 31.02 -6.99 -18.32
C GLU A 133 29.60 -7.24 -18.81
N SER A 134 28.66 -7.54 -17.92
CA SER A 134 27.26 -7.81 -18.28
C SER A 134 26.35 -6.57 -18.23
N ALA A 135 26.87 -5.42 -17.80
CA ALA A 135 26.16 -4.15 -17.79
C ALA A 135 25.81 -3.64 -19.20
N GLY A 136 24.78 -2.80 -19.29
CA GLY A 136 24.34 -2.17 -20.54
C GLY A 136 22.85 -2.37 -20.82
N ARG A 137 22.49 -2.35 -22.11
CA ARG A 137 21.11 -2.56 -22.59
C ARG A 137 20.87 -4.03 -22.88
N GLY A 138 20.18 -4.70 -21.97
CA GLY A 138 19.72 -6.08 -22.12
C GLY A 138 18.30 -6.17 -22.69
N ARG A 139 17.82 -7.41 -22.83
CA ARG A 139 16.45 -7.73 -23.28
C ARG A 139 15.93 -9.01 -22.64
N ILE A 140 14.63 -9.27 -22.76
CA ILE A 140 13.99 -10.55 -22.47
C ILE A 140 13.48 -11.14 -23.78
N GLU A 141 13.81 -12.39 -24.06
CA GLU A 141 13.38 -13.11 -25.26
C GLU A 141 12.78 -14.48 -24.91
N PHE A 142 11.79 -14.91 -25.69
CA PHE A 142 11.24 -16.26 -25.68
C PHE A 142 11.82 -17.04 -26.86
N VAL A 143 12.28 -18.26 -26.60
CA VAL A 143 12.73 -19.20 -27.62
C VAL A 143 11.83 -20.42 -27.58
N ASP A 144 11.13 -20.67 -28.68
CA ASP A 144 10.21 -21.81 -28.79
C ASP A 144 10.96 -23.15 -28.94
N THR A 145 10.21 -24.25 -28.94
CA THR A 145 10.77 -25.61 -29.12
C THR A 145 11.43 -25.85 -30.48
N GLN A 146 11.24 -24.97 -31.46
CA GLN A 146 11.86 -25.03 -32.79
C GLN A 146 13.08 -24.10 -32.92
N GLY A 147 13.36 -23.31 -31.88
CA GLY A 147 14.47 -22.35 -31.84
C GLY A 147 14.12 -20.95 -32.35
N ALA A 148 12.86 -20.65 -32.67
CA ALA A 148 12.46 -19.31 -33.09
C ALA A 148 12.45 -18.33 -31.90
N VAL A 149 13.02 -17.15 -32.11
CA VAL A 149 13.20 -16.14 -31.06
C VAL A 149 12.16 -15.02 -31.19
N THR A 150 11.45 -14.72 -30.11
CA THR A 150 10.54 -13.58 -29.99
C THR A 150 11.02 -12.67 -28.86
N VAL A 151 11.30 -11.40 -29.15
CA VAL A 151 11.65 -10.42 -28.11
C VAL A 151 10.38 -10.04 -27.35
N LEU A 152 10.37 -10.30 -26.03
CA LEU A 152 9.27 -9.95 -25.14
C LEU A 152 9.42 -8.52 -24.59
N LYS A 153 10.65 -8.11 -24.30
CA LYS A 153 10.98 -6.75 -23.84
C LYS A 153 12.39 -6.38 -24.23
N ASP A 154 12.56 -5.21 -24.80
CA ASP A 154 13.88 -4.65 -25.15
C ASP A 154 14.24 -3.45 -24.26
N ASP A 155 15.45 -2.91 -24.44
CA ASP A 155 15.99 -1.71 -23.78
C ASP A 155 16.02 -1.78 -22.25
N LEU A 156 16.33 -2.94 -21.68
CA LEU A 156 16.46 -3.10 -20.23
C LEU A 156 17.81 -2.55 -19.77
N ARG A 157 17.78 -1.48 -18.97
CA ARG A 157 18.99 -0.92 -18.39
C ARG A 157 19.46 -1.71 -17.17
N LEU A 158 20.62 -2.36 -17.32
CA LEU A 158 21.32 -3.10 -16.28
C LEU A 158 22.60 -2.35 -15.92
N ASP A 159 22.70 -1.88 -14.68
CA ASP A 159 23.88 -1.14 -14.19
C ASP A 159 24.76 -2.08 -13.36
N PRO A 160 26.09 -1.87 -13.29
CA PRO A 160 26.98 -2.69 -12.48
C PRO A 160 26.54 -2.76 -11.01
N GLY A 161 26.57 -3.95 -10.45
CA GLY A 161 26.15 -4.22 -9.08
C GLY A 161 24.65 -4.47 -8.89
N ASP A 162 23.80 -4.22 -9.90
CA ASP A 162 22.38 -4.53 -9.81
C ASP A 162 22.16 -6.02 -9.53
N VAL A 163 21.17 -6.32 -8.68
CA VAL A 163 20.65 -7.69 -8.53
C VAL A 163 19.54 -7.90 -9.54
N VAL A 164 19.63 -8.97 -10.31
CA VAL A 164 18.64 -9.36 -11.32
C VAL A 164 18.18 -10.77 -11.04
N ASP A 165 16.87 -10.97 -10.97
CA ASP A 165 16.24 -12.26 -10.76
C ASP A 165 15.22 -12.58 -11.85
N THR A 166 15.09 -13.87 -12.16
CA THR A 166 14.03 -14.41 -13.02
C THR A 166 13.37 -15.57 -12.31
N THR A 167 12.07 -15.72 -12.52
CA THR A 167 11.29 -16.80 -11.94
C THR A 167 10.07 -17.10 -12.80
N LYS A 168 9.39 -18.20 -12.51
CA LYS A 168 8.08 -18.53 -13.08
C LYS A 168 7.16 -19.22 -12.09
N MET A 169 5.85 -19.07 -12.30
CA MET A 169 4.82 -19.89 -11.68
C MET A 169 4.23 -20.84 -12.73
N SER A 170 4.27 -22.13 -12.43
CA SER A 170 3.64 -23.13 -13.30
C SER A 170 2.12 -23.05 -13.20
N VAL A 171 1.45 -22.76 -14.31
CA VAL A 171 -0.02 -22.69 -14.33
C VAL A 171 -0.64 -24.06 -14.05
N ARG A 172 -0.06 -25.13 -14.62
CA ARG A 172 -0.53 -26.50 -14.35
C ARG A 172 -0.50 -26.82 -12.86
N ALA A 173 0.59 -26.49 -12.17
CA ALA A 173 0.72 -26.71 -10.73
C ALA A 173 -0.23 -25.80 -9.93
N LEU A 174 -0.42 -24.55 -10.36
CA LEU A 174 -1.35 -23.61 -9.74
C LEU A 174 -2.81 -24.10 -9.80
N GLN A 175 -3.25 -24.59 -10.96
CA GLN A 175 -4.60 -25.15 -11.14
C GLN A 175 -4.80 -26.39 -10.26
N GLN A 176 -3.81 -27.28 -10.21
CA GLN A 176 -3.85 -28.46 -9.35
C GLN A 176 -3.94 -28.06 -7.87
N PHE A 177 -3.13 -27.10 -7.44
CA PHE A 177 -3.19 -26.53 -6.09
C PHE A 177 -4.60 -26.01 -5.78
N PHE A 178 -5.18 -25.17 -6.63
CA PHE A 178 -6.53 -24.65 -6.39
C PHE A 178 -7.57 -25.76 -6.30
N LYS A 179 -7.52 -26.76 -7.18
CA LYS A 179 -8.45 -27.90 -7.14
C LYS A 179 -8.37 -28.63 -5.80
N GLU A 180 -7.16 -28.98 -5.36
CA GLU A 180 -6.93 -29.67 -4.10
C GLU A 180 -7.42 -28.85 -2.91
N GLN A 181 -7.11 -27.55 -2.87
CA GLN A 181 -7.48 -26.70 -1.74
C GLN A 181 -8.98 -26.40 -1.67
N ILE A 182 -9.67 -26.30 -2.82
CA ILE A 182 -11.13 -26.18 -2.89
C ILE A 182 -11.78 -27.45 -2.33
N GLU A 183 -11.32 -28.63 -2.76
CA GLU A 183 -11.82 -29.91 -2.24
C GLU A 183 -11.55 -30.06 -0.74
N GLU A 184 -10.38 -29.66 -0.26
CA GLU A 184 -9.99 -29.76 1.14
C GLU A 184 -10.79 -28.82 2.04
N ALA A 185 -10.98 -27.54 1.64
CA ALA A 185 -11.81 -26.60 2.38
C ALA A 185 -13.25 -27.11 2.54
N LYS A 186 -13.79 -27.74 1.49
CA LYS A 186 -15.13 -28.34 1.53
C LYS A 186 -15.19 -29.51 2.52
N LYS A 187 -14.16 -30.38 2.53
CA LYS A 187 -14.07 -31.50 3.47
C LYS A 187 -13.93 -31.03 4.93
N GLN A 188 -13.23 -29.92 5.17
CA GLN A 188 -13.00 -29.37 6.51
C GLN A 188 -14.15 -28.51 7.04
N ASP A 189 -15.09 -28.12 6.16
CA ASP A 189 -16.20 -27.19 6.41
C ASP A 189 -15.70 -25.86 7.01
N ILE A 190 -14.75 -25.22 6.32
CA ILE A 190 -14.23 -23.88 6.63
C ILE A 190 -14.31 -22.99 5.39
N LEU A 191 -14.32 -21.67 5.59
CA LEU A 191 -14.39 -20.73 4.47
C LEU A 191 -13.14 -20.83 3.60
N LEU A 192 -13.32 -20.84 2.29
CA LEU A 192 -12.23 -20.63 1.35
C LEU A 192 -12.08 -19.13 1.07
N SER A 193 -10.86 -18.62 1.19
CA SER A 193 -10.52 -17.23 0.88
C SER A 193 -9.24 -17.17 0.06
N LEU A 194 -9.13 -16.18 -0.83
CA LEU A 194 -8.01 -15.93 -1.73
C LEU A 194 -7.48 -14.53 -1.46
N HIS A 195 -6.18 -14.45 -1.17
CA HIS A 195 -5.50 -13.22 -0.79
C HIS A 195 -4.38 -12.92 -1.77
N LEU A 196 -4.60 -11.92 -2.63
CA LEU A 196 -3.67 -11.48 -3.67
C LEU A 196 -3.51 -9.95 -3.64
N LYS A 197 -2.69 -9.39 -4.53
CA LYS A 197 -2.46 -7.95 -4.63
C LYS A 197 -2.71 -7.42 -6.05
N ALA A 198 -3.86 -7.80 -6.63
CA ALA A 198 -4.18 -7.60 -8.05
C ALA A 198 -4.15 -6.14 -8.56
N THR A 199 -4.34 -5.15 -7.69
CA THR A 199 -4.24 -3.72 -8.05
C THR A 199 -2.80 -3.26 -8.28
N MET A 200 -1.86 -3.80 -7.50
CA MET A 200 -0.44 -3.46 -7.58
C MET A 200 0.27 -4.40 -8.55
N MET A 201 0.10 -5.71 -8.39
CA MET A 201 0.63 -6.75 -9.28
C MET A 201 -0.24 -6.92 -10.54
N LYS A 202 -0.31 -5.86 -11.36
CA LYS A 202 -1.29 -5.69 -12.44
C LYS A 202 -1.29 -6.74 -13.54
N VAL A 203 -0.25 -7.59 -13.61
CA VAL A 203 -0.12 -8.65 -14.63
C VAL A 203 -0.30 -10.02 -13.98
N SER A 204 0.58 -10.40 -13.04
CA SER A 204 0.57 -11.75 -12.44
C SER A 204 -0.71 -12.07 -11.69
N ASP A 205 -1.13 -11.19 -10.79
CA ASP A 205 -2.16 -11.52 -9.81
C ASP A 205 -3.56 -11.60 -10.42
N PRO A 206 -3.96 -10.76 -11.40
CA PRO A 206 -5.19 -11.00 -12.16
C PRO A 206 -5.22 -12.34 -12.87
N ILE A 207 -4.07 -12.83 -13.40
CA ILE A 207 -3.99 -14.15 -14.04
C ILE A 207 -4.19 -15.25 -12.98
N ILE A 208 -3.50 -15.18 -11.84
CA ILE A 208 -3.64 -16.12 -10.72
C ILE A 208 -5.09 -16.14 -10.22
N PHE A 209 -5.70 -14.97 -10.05
CA PHE A 209 -7.10 -14.81 -9.65
C PHE A 209 -8.05 -15.46 -10.68
N GLY A 210 -7.81 -15.25 -11.97
CA GLY A 210 -8.57 -15.87 -13.04
C GLY A 210 -8.53 -17.40 -13.00
N TYR A 211 -7.37 -17.99 -12.69
CA TYR A 211 -7.26 -19.43 -12.49
C TYR A 211 -8.03 -19.93 -11.26
N ALA A 212 -8.08 -19.16 -10.17
CA ALA A 212 -8.92 -19.51 -9.01
C ALA A 212 -10.42 -19.48 -9.38
N VAL A 213 -10.87 -18.44 -10.09
CA VAL A 213 -12.26 -18.30 -10.57
C VAL A 213 -12.62 -19.46 -11.51
N ARG A 214 -11.79 -19.74 -12.51
CA ARG A 214 -12.02 -20.85 -13.46
C ARG A 214 -12.07 -22.20 -12.75
N THR A 215 -11.19 -22.44 -11.77
CA THR A 215 -11.15 -23.71 -11.04
C THR A 215 -12.36 -23.88 -10.12
N TYR A 216 -12.77 -22.83 -9.40
CA TYR A 216 -13.96 -22.89 -8.53
C TYR A 216 -15.25 -23.09 -9.34
N PHE A 217 -15.38 -22.39 -10.47
CA PHE A 217 -16.56 -22.44 -11.34
C PHE A 217 -16.35 -23.34 -12.56
N HIS A 218 -15.53 -24.39 -12.44
CA HIS A 218 -15.12 -25.25 -13.55
C HIS A 218 -16.31 -25.69 -14.43
N ASP A 219 -17.33 -26.29 -13.82
CA ASP A 219 -18.51 -26.81 -14.52
C ASP A 219 -19.29 -25.71 -15.26
N VAL A 220 -19.29 -24.48 -14.73
CA VAL A 220 -19.93 -23.31 -15.36
C VAL A 220 -19.16 -22.90 -16.61
N PHE A 221 -17.83 -22.81 -16.51
CA PHE A 221 -16.96 -22.46 -17.63
C PHE A 221 -16.96 -23.53 -18.72
N GLU A 222 -17.03 -24.81 -18.36
CA GLU A 222 -17.10 -25.92 -19.31
C GLU A 222 -18.44 -25.90 -20.06
N LYS A 223 -19.56 -25.82 -19.32
CA LYS A 223 -20.90 -25.82 -19.92
C LYS A 223 -21.16 -24.62 -20.83
N HIS A 224 -20.68 -23.43 -20.44
CA HIS A 224 -20.96 -22.16 -21.15
C HIS A 224 -19.80 -21.65 -21.99
N ALA A 225 -18.79 -22.49 -22.28
CA ALA A 225 -17.54 -22.10 -22.92
C ALA A 225 -17.73 -21.26 -24.20
N LYS A 226 -18.62 -21.71 -25.10
CA LYS A 226 -18.89 -21.02 -26.37
C LYS A 226 -19.48 -19.63 -26.14
N VAL A 227 -20.48 -19.51 -25.27
CA VAL A 227 -21.15 -18.24 -24.95
C VAL A 227 -20.17 -17.27 -24.28
N PHE A 228 -19.35 -17.75 -23.35
CA PHE A 228 -18.33 -16.94 -22.70
C PHE A 228 -17.25 -16.45 -23.66
N GLN A 229 -16.85 -17.27 -24.64
CA GLN A 229 -15.93 -16.87 -25.69
C GLN A 229 -16.54 -15.77 -26.59
N GLU A 230 -17.78 -15.94 -27.04
CA GLU A 230 -18.50 -14.98 -27.89
C GLU A 230 -18.70 -13.62 -27.18
N LEU A 231 -18.98 -13.65 -25.87
CA LEU A 231 -19.13 -12.44 -25.05
C LEU A 231 -17.80 -11.78 -24.66
N GLY A 232 -16.67 -12.47 -24.85
CA GLY A 232 -15.36 -12.03 -24.38
C GLY A 232 -15.30 -11.91 -22.86
N VAL A 233 -15.81 -12.91 -22.14
CA VAL A 233 -15.72 -13.00 -20.68
C VAL A 233 -14.27 -13.18 -20.26
N ASN A 234 -13.81 -12.37 -19.30
CA ASN A 234 -12.47 -12.44 -18.76
C ASN A 234 -12.50 -12.74 -17.24
N PRO A 235 -12.22 -13.99 -16.81
CA PRO A 235 -12.22 -14.35 -15.40
C PRO A 235 -11.13 -13.67 -14.58
N ASN A 236 -10.10 -13.09 -15.21
CA ASN A 236 -9.09 -12.30 -14.51
C ASN A 236 -9.71 -11.04 -13.87
N ASN A 237 -10.89 -10.63 -14.34
CA ASN A 237 -11.69 -9.54 -13.79
C ASN A 237 -12.75 -10.02 -12.76
N GLY A 238 -12.84 -11.32 -12.49
CA GLY A 238 -13.78 -11.91 -11.52
C GLY A 238 -15.22 -12.07 -12.00
N LEU A 239 -16.10 -12.50 -11.09
CA LEU A 239 -17.51 -12.75 -11.40
C LEU A 239 -18.25 -11.50 -11.88
N VAL A 240 -17.82 -10.30 -11.47
CA VAL A 240 -18.43 -9.04 -11.94
C VAL A 240 -18.37 -8.91 -13.46
N ASP A 241 -17.29 -9.39 -14.09
CA ASP A 241 -17.16 -9.39 -15.55
C ASP A 241 -18.18 -10.34 -16.18
N ILE A 242 -18.31 -11.56 -15.64
CA ILE A 242 -19.31 -12.53 -16.10
C ILE A 242 -20.72 -11.91 -16.03
N TYR A 243 -21.13 -11.40 -14.86
CA TYR A 243 -22.45 -10.80 -14.68
C TYR A 243 -22.71 -9.61 -15.60
N SER A 244 -21.69 -8.76 -15.80
CA SER A 244 -21.76 -7.63 -16.72
C SER A 244 -21.95 -8.07 -18.17
N LYS A 245 -21.18 -9.07 -18.63
CA LYS A 245 -21.23 -9.55 -20.02
C LYS A 245 -22.52 -10.30 -20.34
N ILE A 246 -22.99 -11.17 -19.43
CA ILE A 246 -24.23 -11.92 -19.67
C ILE A 246 -25.47 -11.04 -19.67
N SER A 247 -25.43 -9.84 -19.11
CA SER A 247 -26.57 -8.88 -19.14
C SER A 247 -27.04 -8.53 -20.56
N LYS A 248 -26.20 -8.79 -21.57
CA LYS A 248 -26.48 -8.58 -22.99
C LYS A 248 -27.21 -9.76 -23.65
N LEU A 249 -27.35 -10.90 -22.98
CA LEU A 249 -28.00 -12.10 -23.50
C LEU A 249 -29.53 -12.06 -23.31
N PRO A 250 -30.30 -12.92 -24.00
CA PRO A 250 -31.70 -13.15 -23.67
C PRO A 250 -31.89 -13.63 -22.22
N GLU A 251 -32.96 -13.19 -21.58
CA GLU A 251 -33.23 -13.44 -20.15
C GLU A 251 -33.15 -14.92 -19.74
N ALA A 252 -33.64 -15.83 -20.59
CA ALA A 252 -33.57 -17.26 -20.33
C ALA A 252 -32.13 -17.79 -20.22
N GLN A 253 -31.22 -17.32 -21.09
CA GLN A 253 -29.80 -17.70 -21.04
C GLN A 253 -29.10 -17.06 -19.84
N GLN A 254 -29.45 -15.82 -19.50
CA GLN A 254 -28.95 -15.18 -18.28
C GLN A 254 -29.35 -15.97 -17.03
N ALA A 255 -30.62 -16.36 -16.94
CA ALA A 255 -31.16 -17.12 -15.82
C ALA A 255 -30.49 -18.49 -15.70
N GLU A 256 -30.24 -19.17 -16.82
CA GLU A 256 -29.52 -20.45 -16.84
C GLU A 256 -28.10 -20.30 -16.28
N ILE A 257 -27.31 -19.35 -16.78
CA ILE A 257 -25.92 -19.12 -16.33
C ILE A 257 -25.90 -18.73 -14.84
N LYS A 258 -26.79 -17.82 -14.41
CA LYS A 258 -26.90 -17.43 -12.99
C LYS A 258 -27.25 -18.62 -12.09
N ALA A 259 -28.14 -19.49 -12.54
CA ALA A 259 -28.50 -20.70 -11.81
C ALA A 259 -27.33 -21.71 -11.73
N ASP A 260 -26.52 -21.85 -12.79
CA ASP A 260 -25.32 -22.67 -12.77
C ASP A 260 -24.25 -22.12 -11.81
N ILE A 261 -24.04 -20.81 -11.77
CA ILE A 261 -23.15 -20.16 -10.80
C ILE A 261 -23.63 -20.40 -9.37
N GLN A 262 -24.93 -20.22 -9.12
CA GLN A 262 -25.52 -20.47 -7.80
C GLN A 262 -25.36 -21.95 -7.38
N ARG A 263 -25.59 -22.90 -8.29
CA ARG A 263 -25.33 -24.33 -8.04
C ARG A 263 -23.87 -24.61 -7.72
N ALA A 264 -22.93 -23.94 -8.39
CA ALA A 264 -21.51 -24.09 -8.09
C ALA A 264 -21.17 -23.59 -6.67
N LEU A 265 -21.74 -22.46 -6.24
CA LEU A 265 -21.61 -21.95 -4.87
C LEU A 265 -22.21 -22.90 -3.82
N GLU A 266 -23.37 -23.50 -4.10
CA GLU A 266 -24.01 -24.47 -3.23
C GLU A 266 -23.24 -25.80 -3.11
N ARG A 267 -22.58 -26.21 -4.20
CA ARG A 267 -21.80 -27.45 -4.26
C ARG A 267 -20.35 -27.27 -3.80
N GLY A 268 -19.79 -26.07 -3.89
CA GLY A 268 -18.42 -25.76 -3.49
C GLY A 268 -18.26 -25.58 -1.97
N PRO A 269 -17.02 -25.36 -1.47
CA PRO A 269 -16.85 -24.79 -0.15
C PRO A 269 -17.43 -23.38 -0.11
N LYS A 270 -17.95 -22.97 1.06
CA LYS A 270 -18.38 -21.60 1.29
C LYS A 270 -17.21 -20.64 1.07
N LEU A 271 -17.44 -19.56 0.34
CA LEU A 271 -16.44 -18.52 0.11
C LEU A 271 -16.52 -17.47 1.22
N ALA A 272 -15.39 -16.85 1.53
CA ALA A 272 -15.39 -15.60 2.27
C ALA A 272 -16.16 -14.50 1.48
N MET A 273 -16.85 -13.64 2.21
CA MET A 273 -17.69 -12.59 1.66
C MET A 273 -17.07 -11.21 1.88
N VAL A 274 -17.17 -10.37 0.86
CA VAL A 274 -16.87 -8.93 0.93
C VAL A 274 -18.11 -8.19 1.45
N ASP A 275 -19.29 -8.58 0.97
CA ASP A 275 -20.59 -8.07 1.41
C ASP A 275 -21.62 -9.22 1.32
N SER A 276 -21.96 -9.82 2.47
CA SER A 276 -22.87 -10.96 2.54
C SER A 276 -24.30 -10.60 2.17
N ASP A 277 -24.76 -9.39 2.52
CA ASP A 277 -26.13 -8.94 2.23
C ASP A 277 -26.39 -8.78 0.73
N LYS A 278 -25.34 -8.47 -0.03
CA LYS A 278 -25.39 -8.35 -1.49
C LYS A 278 -24.87 -9.58 -2.24
N GLY A 279 -24.47 -10.63 -1.52
CA GLY A 279 -23.91 -11.84 -2.12
C GLY A 279 -22.54 -11.63 -2.79
N ILE A 280 -21.80 -10.58 -2.44
CA ILE A 280 -20.48 -10.29 -3.01
C ILE A 280 -19.43 -11.16 -2.30
N THR A 281 -18.98 -12.20 -3.00
CA THR A 281 -17.94 -13.13 -2.56
C THR A 281 -16.53 -12.57 -2.83
N ASN A 282 -15.53 -13.17 -2.20
CA ASN A 282 -14.11 -12.91 -2.45
C ASN A 282 -13.66 -13.14 -3.91
N LEU A 283 -14.43 -13.89 -4.72
CA LEU A 283 -14.16 -14.10 -6.15
C LEU A 283 -14.91 -13.12 -7.08
N HIS A 284 -15.60 -12.11 -6.53
CA HIS A 284 -16.35 -11.15 -7.35
C HIS A 284 -15.47 -10.15 -8.10
N VAL A 285 -14.53 -9.51 -7.40
CA VAL A 285 -13.63 -8.50 -7.95
C VAL A 285 -12.22 -8.74 -7.41
N PRO A 286 -11.18 -8.83 -8.27
CA PRO A 286 -9.82 -9.15 -7.84
C PRO A 286 -9.20 -8.12 -6.89
N SER A 287 -9.74 -6.90 -6.87
CA SER A 287 -9.25 -5.80 -6.03
C SER A 287 -9.94 -5.66 -4.67
N ASP A 288 -10.99 -6.44 -4.39
CA ASP A 288 -11.76 -6.27 -3.15
C ASP A 288 -11.03 -6.82 -1.92
N VAL A 289 -10.30 -7.92 -2.08
CA VAL A 289 -9.55 -8.59 -0.99
C VAL A 289 -8.07 -8.52 -1.30
N ILE A 290 -7.40 -7.54 -0.70
CA ILE A 290 -5.97 -7.25 -0.92
C ILE A 290 -5.17 -7.83 0.25
N ILE A 291 -4.18 -8.68 -0.04
CA ILE A 291 -3.47 -9.55 0.92
C ILE A 291 -2.92 -8.83 2.16
N ASP A 292 -2.29 -7.67 2.00
CA ASP A 292 -1.71 -6.86 3.07
C ASP A 292 -2.74 -6.45 4.12
N ALA A 293 -3.87 -5.88 3.68
CA ALA A 293 -4.94 -5.45 4.57
C ALA A 293 -5.82 -6.62 5.05
N SER A 294 -6.17 -7.54 4.14
CA SER A 294 -7.11 -8.62 4.42
C SER A 294 -6.56 -9.67 5.38
N MET A 295 -5.28 -10.04 5.27
CA MET A 295 -4.66 -10.98 6.22
C MET A 295 -4.54 -10.37 7.61
N ALA A 296 -4.13 -9.11 7.70
CA ALA A 296 -4.07 -8.39 8.97
C ALA A 296 -5.45 -8.26 9.64
N ALA A 297 -6.49 -7.94 8.86
CA ALA A 297 -7.86 -7.86 9.34
C ALA A 297 -8.38 -9.23 9.84
N MET A 298 -8.14 -10.30 9.06
CA MET A 298 -8.53 -11.67 9.43
C MET A 298 -7.82 -12.13 10.72
N ILE A 299 -6.51 -11.87 10.84
CA ILE A 299 -5.73 -12.22 12.04
C ILE A 299 -6.24 -11.45 13.26
N ARG A 300 -6.48 -10.14 13.10
CA ARG A 300 -7.05 -9.28 14.15
C ARG A 300 -8.43 -9.77 14.60
N ALA A 301 -9.25 -10.29 13.69
CA ALA A 301 -10.59 -10.81 13.96
C ALA A 301 -10.60 -12.20 14.63
N GLY A 302 -9.46 -12.69 15.14
CA GLY A 302 -9.39 -14.02 15.77
C GLY A 302 -9.25 -15.16 14.76
N GLY A 303 -8.70 -14.86 13.58
CA GLY A 303 -8.53 -15.83 12.51
C GLY A 303 -9.80 -16.05 11.69
N LYS A 304 -10.69 -15.06 11.58
CA LYS A 304 -12.03 -15.25 11.01
C LYS A 304 -12.34 -14.29 9.87
N MET A 305 -13.21 -14.74 8.97
CA MET A 305 -13.80 -13.94 7.89
C MET A 305 -15.32 -14.13 7.85
N TRP A 306 -16.01 -13.21 7.19
CA TRP A 306 -17.47 -13.28 7.03
C TRP A 306 -17.87 -14.33 5.99
N GLY A 307 -18.82 -15.18 6.37
CA GLY A 307 -19.43 -16.19 5.49
C GLY A 307 -20.74 -15.72 4.85
N PRO A 308 -21.34 -16.55 3.98
CA PRO A 308 -22.60 -16.23 3.30
C PRO A 308 -23.80 -16.03 4.24
N ASP A 309 -23.71 -16.52 5.48
CA ASP A 309 -24.74 -16.36 6.52
C ASP A 309 -24.60 -15.05 7.32
N GLY A 310 -23.67 -14.18 6.92
CA GLY A 310 -23.38 -12.93 7.63
C GLY A 310 -22.79 -13.16 9.02
N LYS A 311 -22.00 -14.22 9.21
CA LYS A 311 -21.29 -14.51 10.47
C LYS A 311 -19.80 -14.79 10.24
N GLU A 312 -19.02 -14.69 11.31
CA GLU A 312 -17.58 -14.96 11.31
C GLU A 312 -17.28 -16.45 11.42
N HIS A 313 -16.42 -16.97 10.54
CA HIS A 313 -15.99 -18.37 10.51
C HIS A 313 -14.49 -18.48 10.31
N ASP A 314 -13.92 -19.63 10.70
CA ASP A 314 -12.54 -19.98 10.38
C ASP A 314 -12.36 -20.13 8.85
N THR A 315 -11.15 -19.88 8.36
CA THR A 315 -10.86 -19.84 6.93
C THR A 315 -9.55 -20.50 6.53
N LYS A 316 -9.55 -21.15 5.36
CA LYS A 316 -8.35 -21.52 4.62
C LYS A 316 -7.98 -20.34 3.71
N ALA A 317 -6.95 -19.60 4.11
CA ALA A 317 -6.46 -18.42 3.40
C ALA A 317 -5.45 -18.84 2.31
N LEU A 318 -5.89 -18.85 1.05
CA LEU A 318 -5.06 -19.18 -0.10
C LEU A 318 -4.11 -18.02 -0.42
N ILE A 319 -2.82 -18.29 -0.33
CA ILE A 319 -1.72 -17.43 -0.80
C ILE A 319 -0.82 -18.35 -1.64
N PRO A 320 -1.03 -18.44 -2.96
CA PRO A 320 -0.41 -19.49 -3.77
C PRO A 320 1.12 -19.52 -3.70
N ASP A 321 1.78 -18.37 -3.75
CA ASP A 321 3.23 -18.29 -3.75
C ASP A 321 3.84 -18.30 -2.33
N ARG A 322 4.93 -19.08 -2.15
CA ARG A 322 5.57 -19.27 -0.85
C ARG A 322 6.49 -18.16 -0.39
N CYS A 323 6.91 -17.22 -1.25
CA CYS A 323 7.88 -16.18 -0.84
C CYS A 323 7.46 -15.45 0.44
N TYR A 324 6.15 -15.24 0.62
CA TYR A 324 5.64 -14.46 1.74
C TYR A 324 4.51 -15.15 2.52
N ALA A 325 3.94 -16.25 2.03
CA ALA A 325 2.82 -16.95 2.69
C ALA A 325 3.16 -17.38 4.13
N GLY A 326 4.40 -17.86 4.34
CA GLY A 326 4.82 -18.43 5.63
C GLY A 326 4.81 -17.44 6.79
N ILE A 327 4.97 -16.13 6.55
CA ILE A 327 4.97 -15.14 7.65
C ILE A 327 3.59 -15.05 8.31
N TYR A 328 2.52 -15.14 7.53
CA TYR A 328 1.16 -15.08 8.04
C TYR A 328 0.81 -16.37 8.77
N GLN A 329 1.25 -17.52 8.26
CA GLN A 329 1.10 -18.80 8.96
C GLN A 329 1.78 -18.75 10.33
N ALA A 330 3.00 -18.19 10.42
CA ALA A 330 3.70 -18.04 11.69
C ALA A 330 2.93 -17.16 12.70
N VAL A 331 2.26 -16.10 12.24
CA VAL A 331 1.43 -15.24 13.11
C VAL A 331 0.18 -16.00 13.59
N ILE A 332 -0.48 -16.73 12.68
CA ILE A 332 -1.65 -17.57 13.00
C ILE A 332 -1.27 -18.61 14.05
N ASP A 333 -0.19 -19.35 13.85
CA ASP A 333 0.27 -20.39 14.78
C ASP A 333 0.63 -19.78 16.14
N PHE A 334 1.30 -18.62 16.13
CA PHE A 334 1.62 -17.89 17.35
C PHE A 334 0.34 -17.50 18.11
N CYS A 335 -0.66 -16.92 17.43
CA CYS A 335 -1.91 -16.52 18.07
C CYS A 335 -2.75 -17.71 18.56
N LYS A 336 -2.75 -18.85 17.86
CA LYS A 336 -3.38 -20.08 18.36
C LYS A 336 -2.76 -20.54 19.67
N GLU A 337 -1.43 -20.53 19.76
CA GLU A 337 -0.71 -20.99 20.95
C GLU A 337 -0.80 -19.99 22.11
N HIS A 338 -0.77 -18.69 21.81
CA HIS A 338 -0.57 -17.63 22.79
C HIS A 338 -1.77 -16.72 23.04
N GLY A 339 -2.87 -16.91 22.31
CA GLY A 339 -4.00 -15.98 22.29
C GLY A 339 -3.75 -14.76 21.42
N ALA A 340 -4.72 -13.85 21.41
CA ALA A 340 -4.60 -12.57 20.70
C ALA A 340 -3.50 -11.68 21.33
N PHE A 341 -2.93 -10.79 20.53
CA PHE A 341 -2.06 -9.73 21.05
C PHE A 341 -2.84 -8.78 21.95
N ASP A 342 -2.16 -8.19 22.93
CA ASP A 342 -2.70 -7.18 23.82
C ASP A 342 -2.11 -5.79 23.49
N PRO A 343 -2.88 -4.89 22.85
CA PRO A 343 -2.41 -3.56 22.49
C PRO A 343 -1.95 -2.71 23.69
N SER A 344 -2.38 -3.03 24.91
CA SER A 344 -2.01 -2.29 26.12
C SER A 344 -0.56 -2.54 26.57
N THR A 345 -0.02 -3.72 26.24
CA THR A 345 1.30 -4.17 26.71
C THR A 345 2.28 -4.48 25.57
N MET A 346 1.79 -4.84 24.38
CA MET A 346 2.65 -5.28 23.28
C MET A 346 3.67 -4.22 22.84
N GLY A 347 4.84 -4.70 22.41
CA GLY A 347 5.88 -3.90 21.78
C GLY A 347 5.46 -3.38 20.41
N SER A 348 6.42 -2.82 19.67
CA SER A 348 6.21 -2.24 18.35
C SER A 348 7.15 -2.80 17.30
N VAL A 349 6.66 -2.88 16.07
CA VAL A 349 7.48 -3.27 14.92
C VAL A 349 7.55 -2.13 13.91
N ALA A 350 8.71 -1.49 13.86
CA ALA A 350 9.04 -0.54 12.80
C ALA A 350 9.54 -1.30 11.56
N ASN A 351 9.45 -0.69 10.38
CA ASN A 351 9.95 -1.26 9.14
C ASN A 351 10.91 -0.30 8.43
N VAL A 352 12.03 -0.85 7.98
CA VAL A 352 12.96 -0.20 7.05
C VAL A 352 12.88 -0.98 5.72
N GLY A 353 12.20 -0.40 4.74
CA GLY A 353 11.82 -1.09 3.51
C GLY A 353 12.65 -0.67 2.30
N LEU A 354 13.26 -1.64 1.62
CA LEU A 354 13.89 -1.44 0.32
C LEU A 354 12.81 -1.18 -0.74
N MET A 355 12.79 0.03 -1.33
CA MET A 355 11.77 0.38 -2.34
C MET A 355 12.25 1.37 -3.41
N ALA A 356 13.40 2.03 -3.19
CA ALA A 356 13.89 3.07 -4.09
C ALA A 356 14.02 2.53 -5.52
N GLN A 357 13.72 3.38 -6.51
CA GLN A 357 13.87 3.06 -7.94
C GLN A 357 13.09 1.80 -8.39
N LYS A 358 11.91 1.56 -7.79
CA LYS A 358 11.02 0.42 -8.09
C LYS A 358 11.71 -0.94 -7.84
N ALA A 359 12.40 -1.05 -6.71
CA ALA A 359 13.07 -2.30 -6.31
C ALA A 359 12.12 -3.52 -6.36
N GLU A 360 12.70 -4.65 -6.77
CA GLU A 360 12.07 -5.99 -6.73
C GLU A 360 10.75 -6.07 -7.53
N GLU A 361 9.71 -6.71 -6.99
CA GLU A 361 8.45 -6.98 -7.70
C GLU A 361 7.73 -5.73 -8.20
N TYR A 362 7.88 -4.58 -7.51
CA TYR A 362 7.17 -3.35 -7.87
C TYR A 362 7.71 -2.74 -9.18
N GLY A 363 8.91 -3.16 -9.60
CA GLY A 363 9.49 -2.82 -10.89
C GLY A 363 9.17 -3.83 -11.99
N SER A 364 8.52 -4.95 -11.69
CA SER A 364 8.46 -6.12 -12.60
C SER A 364 7.34 -6.11 -13.64
N HIS A 365 6.40 -5.16 -13.58
CA HIS A 365 5.17 -5.22 -14.38
C HIS A 365 5.41 -5.28 -15.89
N ASP A 366 6.37 -4.50 -16.40
CA ASP A 366 6.77 -4.48 -17.82
C ASP A 366 7.75 -5.62 -18.19
N LYS A 367 8.02 -6.51 -17.24
CA LYS A 367 8.89 -7.69 -17.33
C LYS A 367 8.18 -8.96 -16.83
N THR A 368 6.85 -8.94 -16.81
CA THR A 368 6.01 -10.08 -16.45
C THR A 368 5.22 -10.50 -17.67
N PHE A 369 5.27 -11.79 -18.03
CA PHE A 369 4.64 -12.31 -19.24
C PHE A 369 3.93 -13.62 -18.95
N GLU A 370 2.77 -13.80 -19.56
CA GLU A 370 2.20 -15.13 -19.76
C GLU A 370 2.97 -15.78 -20.92
N ALA A 371 3.56 -16.95 -20.67
CA ALA A 371 4.38 -17.63 -21.66
C ALA A 371 3.55 -17.97 -22.91
N PRO A 372 3.99 -17.54 -24.12
CA PRO A 372 3.19 -17.67 -25.34
C PRO A 372 3.07 -19.12 -25.84
N GLY A 373 4.00 -19.98 -25.44
CA GLY A 373 4.09 -21.38 -25.80
C GLY A 373 5.14 -22.11 -24.96
N ASP A 374 5.34 -23.38 -25.26
CA ASP A 374 6.38 -24.18 -24.63
C ASP A 374 7.76 -23.77 -25.16
N GLY A 375 8.74 -23.61 -24.27
CA GLY A 375 10.07 -23.16 -24.65
C GLY A 375 10.88 -22.63 -23.46
N ILE A 376 11.71 -21.63 -23.71
CA ILE A 376 12.58 -21.02 -22.71
C ILE A 376 12.47 -19.49 -22.81
N ILE A 377 12.21 -18.82 -21.69
CA ILE A 377 12.36 -17.36 -21.60
C ILE A 377 13.75 -17.05 -21.04
N ARG A 378 14.50 -16.17 -21.70
CA ARG A 378 15.88 -15.79 -21.37
C ARG A 378 15.97 -14.29 -21.10
N ALA A 379 16.69 -13.93 -20.04
CA ALA A 379 17.20 -12.58 -19.84
C ALA A 379 18.60 -12.50 -20.47
N ILE A 380 18.78 -11.53 -21.38
CA ILE A 380 20.02 -11.32 -22.13
C ILE A 380 20.70 -10.05 -21.62
N ASP A 381 22.02 -10.10 -21.44
CA ASP A 381 22.84 -9.00 -20.93
C ASP A 381 23.17 -7.94 -22.00
N GLY A 382 23.90 -6.89 -21.60
CA GLY A 382 24.30 -5.80 -22.49
C GLY A 382 25.25 -6.18 -23.64
N ARG A 383 25.84 -7.39 -23.61
CA ARG A 383 26.73 -7.93 -24.65
C ARG A 383 26.06 -8.99 -25.52
N GLY A 384 24.81 -9.34 -25.23
CA GLY A 384 24.07 -10.38 -25.96
C GLY A 384 24.22 -11.79 -25.39
N ASN A 385 24.84 -11.97 -24.21
CA ASN A 385 24.95 -13.27 -23.56
C ASN A 385 23.70 -13.58 -22.73
N VAL A 386 23.39 -14.86 -22.57
CA VAL A 386 22.32 -15.31 -21.66
C VAL A 386 22.77 -15.09 -20.22
N LEU A 387 22.04 -14.23 -19.51
CA LEU A 387 22.25 -13.95 -18.09
C LEU A 387 21.53 -14.98 -17.21
N LEU A 388 20.24 -15.18 -17.47
CA LEU A 388 19.36 -16.10 -16.76
C LEU A 388 18.34 -16.70 -17.73
N GLU A 389 17.84 -17.90 -17.44
CA GLU A 389 16.84 -18.56 -18.28
C GLU A 389 15.87 -19.43 -17.48
N GLN A 390 14.63 -19.52 -17.97
CA GLN A 390 13.53 -20.28 -17.36
C GLN A 390 12.82 -21.12 -18.42
N PRO A 391 12.80 -22.46 -18.28
CA PRO A 391 11.93 -23.33 -19.08
C PRO A 391 10.47 -23.08 -18.75
N VAL A 392 9.63 -22.81 -19.74
CA VAL A 392 8.22 -22.44 -19.57
C VAL A 392 7.32 -23.37 -20.39
N GLU A 393 6.14 -23.66 -19.86
CA GLU A 393 5.02 -24.22 -20.60
C GLU A 393 4.05 -23.08 -20.98
N LYS A 394 3.23 -23.26 -22.02
CA LYS A 394 2.22 -22.27 -22.42
C LYS A 394 1.34 -21.86 -21.24
N GLY A 395 1.21 -20.55 -21.02
CA GLY A 395 0.40 -20.00 -19.94
C GLY A 395 1.17 -19.79 -18.63
N ASP A 396 2.34 -20.39 -18.44
CA ASP A 396 3.17 -20.14 -17.25
C ASP A 396 3.42 -18.64 -17.08
N ILE A 397 3.39 -18.17 -15.83
CA ILE A 397 3.61 -16.76 -15.53
C ILE A 397 5.10 -16.57 -15.28
N PHE A 398 5.81 -15.94 -16.21
CA PHE A 398 7.22 -15.56 -16.04
C PHE A 398 7.33 -14.15 -15.47
N ARG A 399 8.36 -13.92 -14.65
CA ARG A 399 8.69 -12.60 -14.12
C ARG A 399 10.20 -12.39 -14.03
N MET A 400 10.65 -11.17 -14.31
CA MET A 400 12.00 -10.68 -14.00
C MET A 400 11.93 -9.42 -13.13
N CYS A 401 12.73 -9.36 -12.06
CA CYS A 401 12.88 -8.18 -11.22
C CYS A 401 14.31 -7.63 -11.28
N ILE A 402 14.47 -6.37 -10.89
CA ILE A 402 15.76 -5.66 -10.85
C ILE A 402 15.79 -4.85 -9.57
N THR A 403 16.90 -4.95 -8.83
CA THR A 403 17.14 -4.17 -7.62
C THR A 403 18.47 -3.45 -7.73
N LYS A 404 18.43 -2.13 -7.69
CA LYS A 404 19.60 -1.27 -7.92
C LYS A 404 20.55 -1.30 -6.72
N ASP A 405 21.85 -1.39 -6.98
CA ASP A 405 22.85 -1.48 -5.91
C ASP A 405 22.81 -0.27 -4.95
N ALA A 406 22.66 0.93 -5.51
CA ALA A 406 22.55 2.16 -4.75
C ALA A 406 21.36 2.14 -3.76
N ALA A 407 20.23 1.55 -4.17
CA ALA A 407 19.07 1.39 -3.31
C ALA A 407 19.34 0.42 -2.15
N ILE A 408 20.06 -0.68 -2.41
CA ILE A 408 20.43 -1.68 -1.38
C ILE A 408 21.39 -1.06 -0.35
N ARG A 409 22.42 -0.35 -0.83
CA ARG A 409 23.41 0.30 0.04
C ARG A 409 22.77 1.35 0.95
N ASP A 410 21.87 2.17 0.40
CA ASP A 410 21.11 3.15 1.20
C ASP A 410 20.15 2.47 2.20
N TRP A 411 19.52 1.36 1.81
CA TRP A 411 18.63 0.60 2.69
C TRP A 411 19.38 0.05 3.91
N VAL A 412 20.59 -0.47 3.73
CA VAL A 412 21.46 -0.92 4.84
C VAL A 412 21.84 0.25 5.74
N LYS A 413 22.25 1.38 5.16
CA LYS A 413 22.55 2.62 5.90
C LYS A 413 21.36 3.08 6.73
N LEU A 414 20.16 3.08 6.16
CA LEU A 414 18.92 3.48 6.84
C LEU A 414 18.61 2.54 8.01
N ALA A 415 18.79 1.23 7.83
CA ALA A 415 18.58 0.24 8.88
C ALA A 415 19.52 0.47 10.08
N VAL A 416 20.82 0.68 9.82
CA VAL A 416 21.82 0.99 10.87
C VAL A 416 21.48 2.30 11.59
N ASN A 417 21.13 3.35 10.84
CA ASN A 417 20.75 4.64 11.40
C ASN A 417 19.52 4.51 12.33
N ARG A 418 18.49 3.77 11.91
CA ARG A 418 17.30 3.56 12.73
C ARG A 418 17.62 2.77 14.00
N ALA A 419 18.40 1.69 13.89
CA ALA A 419 18.86 0.92 15.05
C ALA A 419 19.56 1.81 16.08
N ARG A 420 20.46 2.68 15.60
CA ARG A 420 21.23 3.61 16.44
C ARG A 420 20.34 4.65 17.10
N ILE A 421 19.40 5.24 16.36
CA ILE A 421 18.50 6.28 16.89
C ILE A 421 17.57 5.71 17.95
N SER A 422 16.99 4.54 17.72
CA SER A 422 15.97 3.97 18.63
C SER A 422 16.53 2.96 19.64
N GLN A 423 17.82 2.60 19.55
CA GLN A 423 18.44 1.56 20.37
C GLN A 423 17.64 0.24 20.33
N THR A 424 17.14 -0.11 19.14
CA THR A 424 16.26 -1.26 18.92
C THR A 424 16.95 -2.28 18.01
N PRO A 425 16.85 -3.59 18.29
CA PRO A 425 17.38 -4.62 17.40
C PRO A 425 16.79 -4.52 15.99
N VAL A 426 17.64 -4.70 14.98
CA VAL A 426 17.23 -4.81 13.57
C VAL A 426 17.35 -6.26 13.14
N VAL A 427 16.33 -6.75 12.46
CA VAL A 427 16.36 -8.03 11.77
C VAL A 427 16.21 -7.76 10.27
N PHE A 428 17.17 -8.22 9.46
CA PHE A 428 17.05 -8.30 8.01
C PHE A 428 16.31 -9.60 7.64
N TRP A 429 15.17 -9.48 6.98
CA TRP A 429 14.30 -10.62 6.66
C TRP A 429 14.65 -11.14 5.27
N LEU A 430 15.62 -12.06 5.21
CA LEU A 430 16.19 -12.56 3.97
C LEU A 430 16.33 -14.08 4.05
N ASP A 431 15.71 -14.78 3.10
CA ASP A 431 15.77 -16.24 3.01
C ASP A 431 16.96 -16.68 2.16
N GLN A 432 17.98 -17.28 2.77
CA GLN A 432 19.14 -17.79 2.03
C GLN A 432 18.80 -18.83 0.95
N ASN A 433 17.60 -19.44 1.00
CA ASN A 433 17.14 -20.40 0.00
C ASN A 433 16.47 -19.73 -1.21
N ARG A 434 16.19 -18.44 -1.15
CA ARG A 434 15.79 -17.63 -2.31
C ARG A 434 17.04 -17.10 -2.98
N ALA A 435 17.16 -17.32 -4.30
CA ALA A 435 18.34 -16.91 -5.04
C ALA A 435 18.54 -15.38 -4.97
N HIS A 436 17.46 -14.60 -5.00
CA HIS A 436 17.49 -13.14 -4.87
C HIS A 436 17.97 -12.71 -3.48
N ASP A 437 17.33 -13.22 -2.43
CA ASP A 437 17.68 -12.86 -1.06
C ASP A 437 19.12 -13.29 -0.72
N ALA A 438 19.62 -14.39 -1.29
CA ALA A 438 21.03 -14.79 -1.15
C ALA A 438 21.99 -13.72 -1.69
N GLN A 439 21.69 -13.08 -2.83
CA GLN A 439 22.48 -11.94 -3.34
C GLN A 439 22.37 -10.73 -2.42
N LEU A 440 21.17 -10.46 -1.88
CA LEU A 440 20.97 -9.37 -0.91
C LEU A 440 21.73 -9.61 0.39
N ILE A 441 21.78 -10.83 0.90
CA ILE A 441 22.51 -11.19 2.13
C ILE A 441 24.00 -10.82 1.97
N GLU A 442 24.61 -11.16 0.83
CA GLU A 442 26.01 -10.83 0.58
C GLU A 442 26.25 -9.31 0.51
N LYS A 443 25.33 -8.57 -0.12
CA LYS A 443 25.38 -7.11 -0.13
C LYS A 443 25.19 -6.49 1.26
N VAL A 444 24.25 -6.99 2.06
CA VAL A 444 24.02 -6.55 3.44
C VAL A 444 25.28 -6.77 4.28
N LYS A 445 25.86 -7.97 4.25
CA LYS A 445 27.11 -8.28 4.97
C LYS A 445 28.25 -7.36 4.57
N ARG A 446 28.37 -7.03 3.28
CA ARG A 446 29.37 -6.09 2.77
C ARG A 446 29.12 -4.68 3.28
N TYR A 447 27.91 -4.15 3.10
CA TYR A 447 27.60 -2.75 3.40
C TYR A 447 27.49 -2.46 4.89
N LEU A 448 27.18 -3.45 5.74
CA LEU A 448 27.29 -3.29 7.19
C LEU A 448 28.72 -2.96 7.66
N GLN A 449 29.76 -3.36 6.92
CA GLN A 449 31.16 -3.03 7.24
C GLN A 449 31.51 -1.56 6.98
N GLU A 450 30.65 -0.84 6.24
CA GLU A 450 30.84 0.58 5.94
C GLU A 450 30.26 1.49 7.03
N HIS A 451 29.70 0.91 8.09
CA HIS A 451 29.04 1.62 9.17
C HIS A 451 29.56 1.19 10.54
N ASP A 452 29.52 2.10 11.51
CA ASP A 452 29.76 1.74 12.91
C ASP A 452 28.55 0.98 13.46
N THR A 453 28.72 -0.32 13.66
CA THR A 453 27.71 -1.23 14.23
C THR A 453 27.98 -1.56 15.71
N THR A 454 28.97 -0.92 16.34
CA THR A 454 29.33 -1.16 17.74
C THR A 454 28.13 -0.94 18.65
N GLY A 455 27.76 -1.93 19.46
CA GLY A 455 26.63 -1.86 20.38
C GLY A 455 25.25 -1.95 19.74
N LEU A 456 25.16 -2.27 18.44
CA LEU A 456 23.88 -2.56 17.77
C LEU A 456 23.62 -4.07 17.75
N ASP A 457 22.35 -4.45 17.90
CA ASP A 457 21.89 -5.82 17.77
C ASP A 457 21.28 -6.02 16.36
N ILE A 458 22.02 -6.65 15.45
CA ILE A 458 21.65 -6.80 14.04
C ILE A 458 21.68 -8.28 13.65
N HIS A 459 20.55 -8.78 13.17
CA HIS A 459 20.36 -10.16 12.72
C HIS A 459 20.02 -10.23 11.24
N ILE A 460 20.34 -11.36 10.61
CA ILE A 460 19.83 -11.75 9.28
C ILE A 460 19.11 -13.08 9.47
N LEU A 461 17.79 -13.11 9.26
CA LEU A 461 16.96 -14.29 9.49
C LEU A 461 16.00 -14.49 8.31
N ALA A 462 15.70 -15.75 7.98
CA ALA A 462 14.65 -16.06 7.01
C ALA A 462 13.30 -15.50 7.48
N PRO A 463 12.39 -15.07 6.59
CA PRO A 463 11.17 -14.35 6.97
C PRO A 463 10.30 -15.03 8.05
N VAL A 464 10.19 -16.36 8.02
CA VAL A 464 9.43 -17.12 9.03
C VAL A 464 10.11 -17.06 10.41
N GLU A 465 11.43 -17.21 10.46
CA GLU A 465 12.19 -17.16 11.72
C GLU A 465 12.28 -15.73 12.26
N ALA A 466 12.44 -14.75 11.37
CA ALA A 466 12.36 -13.32 11.70
C ALA A 466 11.00 -12.95 12.30
N MET A 467 9.91 -13.48 11.73
CA MET A 467 8.56 -13.31 12.26
C MET A 467 8.44 -13.91 13.67
N LYS A 468 8.84 -15.17 13.88
CA LYS A 468 8.78 -15.82 15.20
C LYS A 468 9.59 -15.06 16.27
N TYR A 469 10.80 -14.64 15.94
CA TYR A 469 11.64 -13.80 16.81
C TYR A 469 10.92 -12.50 17.18
N THR A 470 10.35 -11.83 16.17
CA THR A 470 9.64 -10.57 16.34
C THR A 470 8.39 -10.72 17.21
N LEU A 471 7.53 -11.70 16.94
CA LEU A 471 6.29 -11.94 17.70
C LEU A 471 6.58 -12.26 19.17
N THR A 472 7.64 -13.03 19.44
CA THR A 472 8.09 -13.33 20.80
C THR A 472 8.43 -12.05 21.57
N ARG A 473 9.25 -11.17 20.96
CA ARG A 473 9.62 -9.88 21.56
C ARG A 473 8.42 -8.94 21.74
N VAL A 474 7.57 -8.85 20.72
CA VAL A 474 6.38 -8.00 20.75
C VAL A 474 5.45 -8.41 21.88
N LYS A 475 5.24 -9.72 22.10
CA LYS A 475 4.45 -10.23 23.23
C LYS A 475 5.07 -9.86 24.58
N GLU A 476 6.39 -9.79 24.67
CA GLU A 476 7.12 -9.34 25.87
C GLU A 476 7.18 -7.82 26.05
N GLY A 477 6.48 -7.04 25.20
CA GLY A 477 6.49 -5.58 25.27
C GLY A 477 7.75 -4.93 24.68
N LYS A 478 8.57 -5.69 23.93
CA LYS A 478 9.83 -5.23 23.33
C LYS A 478 9.67 -4.93 21.85
N ASP A 479 10.41 -3.93 21.39
CA ASP A 479 10.35 -3.47 20.00
C ASP A 479 11.35 -4.21 19.10
N THR A 480 11.05 -4.30 17.80
CA THR A 480 11.95 -4.86 16.77
C THR A 480 11.84 -4.03 15.50
N ILE A 481 12.96 -3.78 14.81
CA ILE A 481 12.95 -3.18 13.47
C ILE A 481 13.05 -4.31 12.44
N ALA A 482 12.08 -4.38 11.54
CA ALA A 482 12.11 -5.26 10.38
C ALA A 482 12.74 -4.53 9.19
N ALA A 483 13.98 -4.88 8.83
CA ALA A 483 14.60 -4.45 7.59
C ALA A 483 14.24 -5.44 6.47
N THR A 484 13.43 -5.04 5.50
CA THR A 484 12.85 -5.97 4.52
C THR A 484 12.91 -5.46 3.09
N GLY A 485 12.75 -6.39 2.13
CA GLY A 485 12.37 -6.08 0.75
C GLY A 485 11.02 -5.35 0.64
N ASN A 486 10.67 -4.96 -0.59
CA ASN A 486 9.58 -4.07 -0.94
C ASN A 486 8.19 -4.67 -0.67
N VAL A 487 7.99 -5.96 -0.98
CA VAL A 487 6.72 -6.64 -0.72
C VAL A 487 6.49 -6.80 0.79
N LEU A 488 7.50 -7.30 1.52
CA LEU A 488 7.43 -7.45 2.98
C LEU A 488 7.27 -6.10 3.69
N ARG A 489 7.88 -5.01 3.17
CA ARG A 489 7.63 -3.65 3.67
C ARG A 489 6.13 -3.36 3.67
N ASP A 490 5.43 -3.64 2.57
CA ASP A 490 3.99 -3.39 2.50
C ASP A 490 3.24 -4.29 3.49
N TYR A 491 3.51 -5.59 3.48
CA TYR A 491 2.76 -6.56 4.30
C TYR A 491 2.92 -6.30 5.80
N LEU A 492 4.14 -6.03 6.25
CA LEU A 492 4.44 -5.82 7.67
C LEU A 492 3.95 -4.45 8.16
N THR A 493 3.92 -3.44 7.29
CA THR A 493 3.43 -2.09 7.64
C THR A 493 1.91 -1.95 7.60
N ASP A 494 1.20 -2.97 7.15
CA ASP A 494 -0.23 -3.16 7.46
C ASP A 494 -0.42 -4.09 8.66
N LEU A 495 0.25 -5.24 8.68
CA LEU A 495 0.07 -6.27 9.70
C LEU A 495 0.28 -5.75 11.13
N PHE A 496 1.48 -5.27 11.45
CA PHE A 496 1.78 -4.88 12.83
C PHE A 496 1.00 -3.64 13.27
N PRO A 497 0.87 -2.57 12.47
CA PRO A 497 0.04 -1.43 12.85
C PRO A 497 -1.43 -1.76 13.06
N ILE A 498 -2.01 -2.68 12.28
CA ILE A 498 -3.39 -3.14 12.52
C ILE A 498 -3.51 -3.89 13.85
N LEU A 499 -2.52 -4.71 14.22
CA LEU A 499 -2.50 -5.42 15.51
C LEU A 499 -2.19 -4.49 16.69
N GLU A 500 -1.34 -3.48 16.49
CA GLU A 500 -0.89 -2.55 17.53
C GLU A 500 -1.85 -1.40 17.78
N LEU A 501 -2.39 -0.83 16.71
CA LEU A 501 -3.12 0.44 16.70
C LEU A 501 -4.57 0.29 16.22
N GLY A 502 -4.95 -0.89 15.72
CA GLY A 502 -6.26 -1.17 15.14
C GLY A 502 -6.41 -0.66 13.70
N THR A 503 -5.39 0.01 13.16
CA THR A 503 -5.34 0.57 11.80
C THR A 503 -3.91 0.89 11.39
N SER A 504 -3.59 0.74 10.11
CA SER A 504 -2.32 1.18 9.51
C SER A 504 -2.31 2.65 9.07
N ALA A 505 -3.45 3.35 9.18
CA ALA A 505 -3.55 4.75 8.77
C ALA A 505 -2.81 5.74 9.68
N LYS A 506 -2.47 5.34 10.91
CA LYS A 506 -1.84 6.20 11.94
C LYS A 506 -0.33 5.97 12.05
N MET A 507 0.34 5.92 10.91
CA MET A 507 1.77 5.60 10.80
C MET A 507 2.54 6.77 10.21
N LEU A 508 3.77 6.99 10.69
CA LEU A 508 4.74 7.80 9.95
C LEU A 508 5.18 7.02 8.72
N SER A 509 5.23 7.72 7.59
CA SER A 509 5.75 7.16 6.34
C SER A 509 6.77 8.12 5.75
N ILE A 510 8.03 7.86 6.06
CA ILE A 510 9.15 8.72 5.71
C ILE A 510 9.92 8.05 4.58
N VAL A 511 10.32 8.84 3.60
CA VAL A 511 11.17 8.42 2.49
C VAL A 511 12.43 9.27 2.51
N PRO A 512 13.47 8.86 3.25
CA PRO A 512 14.78 9.48 3.14
C PRO A 512 15.28 9.29 1.71
N LEU A 513 15.48 10.41 1.00
CA LEU A 513 15.87 10.41 -0.40
C LEU A 513 17.35 10.02 -0.50
N LEU A 514 17.70 9.30 -1.57
CA LEU A 514 19.07 8.84 -1.82
C LEU A 514 20.09 10.00 -1.85
N LYS A 515 19.64 11.21 -2.18
CA LYS A 515 20.46 12.43 -2.26
C LYS A 515 20.51 13.27 -0.98
N GLY A 516 19.82 12.86 0.08
CA GLY A 516 19.92 13.45 1.42
C GLY A 516 18.68 14.22 1.92
N GLY A 517 17.77 14.61 1.03
CA GLY A 517 16.47 15.18 1.42
C GLY A 517 15.48 14.12 1.93
N ALA A 518 14.21 14.49 2.09
CA ALA A 518 13.16 13.57 2.51
C ALA A 518 11.76 13.92 1.96
N VAL A 519 10.96 12.87 1.74
CA VAL A 519 9.51 12.97 1.50
C VAL A 519 8.77 12.37 2.71
N PHE A 520 7.75 13.06 3.21
CA PHE A 520 6.91 12.65 4.33
C PHE A 520 5.49 12.40 3.81
N GLU A 521 5.12 11.14 3.60
CA GLU A 521 3.78 10.79 3.16
C GLU A 521 2.82 10.82 4.36
N THR A 522 1.69 11.54 4.22
CA THR A 522 0.74 11.76 5.33
C THR A 522 -0.18 10.57 5.61
N GLY A 523 0.06 9.44 4.95
CA GLY A 523 -0.71 8.20 5.12
C GLY A 523 -0.58 7.29 3.91
N ALA A 524 -0.97 6.02 4.08
CA ALA A 524 -0.88 4.99 3.03
C ALA A 524 -2.18 4.83 2.20
N GLY A 525 -3.23 5.60 2.50
CA GLY A 525 -4.55 5.51 1.86
C GLY A 525 -4.71 6.34 0.58
N GLY A 526 -5.91 6.30 -0.01
CA GLY A 526 -6.31 7.15 -1.15
C GLY A 526 -7.00 8.46 -0.72
N SER A 527 -7.45 9.28 -1.68
CA SER A 527 -8.05 10.61 -1.46
C SER A 527 -9.54 10.62 -1.06
N ALA A 528 -10.09 9.47 -0.65
CA ALA A 528 -11.43 9.32 -0.06
C ALA A 528 -12.59 10.08 -0.75
N PRO A 529 -12.99 9.73 -2.00
CA PRO A 529 -14.03 10.45 -2.76
C PRO A 529 -15.40 10.52 -2.06
N LYS A 530 -15.73 9.52 -1.21
CA LYS A 530 -16.98 9.52 -0.41
C LYS A 530 -17.00 10.62 0.66
N HIS A 531 -15.86 11.17 1.05
CA HIS A 531 -15.79 12.29 2.00
C HIS A 531 -16.15 13.59 1.29
N VAL A 532 -15.68 13.77 0.06
CA VAL A 532 -16.05 14.90 -0.80
C VAL A 532 -17.55 14.91 -1.06
N GLN A 533 -18.16 13.76 -1.37
CA GLN A 533 -19.61 13.67 -1.57
C GLN A 533 -20.41 14.17 -0.35
N GLN A 534 -20.02 13.77 0.86
CA GLN A 534 -20.66 14.26 2.09
C GLN A 534 -20.46 15.76 2.26
N PHE A 535 -19.23 16.24 2.05
CA PHE A 535 -18.92 17.66 2.16
C PHE A 535 -19.75 18.51 1.19
N LEU A 536 -19.89 18.09 -0.07
CA LEU A 536 -20.70 18.79 -1.07
C LEU A 536 -22.21 18.74 -0.75
N GLN A 537 -22.69 17.70 -0.09
CA GLN A 537 -24.11 17.54 0.24
C GLN A 537 -24.52 18.31 1.49
N GLU A 538 -23.69 18.30 2.54
CA GLU A 538 -24.07 18.80 3.86
C GLU A 538 -22.98 19.60 4.58
N GLY A 539 -21.85 19.90 3.92
CA GLY A 539 -20.76 20.69 4.50
C GLY A 539 -19.97 19.97 5.59
N HIS A 540 -20.15 18.66 5.77
CA HIS A 540 -19.41 17.87 6.77
C HIS A 540 -18.25 17.11 6.12
N LEU A 541 -17.01 17.42 6.52
CA LEU A 541 -15.82 16.71 6.04
C LEU A 541 -15.27 15.76 7.12
N ARG A 542 -15.49 14.46 6.96
CA ARG A 542 -15.00 13.41 7.88
C ARG A 542 -13.58 12.91 7.59
N TRP A 543 -12.77 13.68 6.86
CA TRP A 543 -11.36 13.35 6.63
C TRP A 543 -10.54 13.56 7.90
N ASP A 544 -9.75 12.56 8.30
CA ASP A 544 -8.90 12.62 9.49
C ASP A 544 -7.47 13.04 9.11
N SER A 545 -7.02 14.20 9.57
CA SER A 545 -5.73 14.81 9.24
C SER A 545 -4.58 14.42 10.18
N LEU A 546 -4.77 13.45 11.09
CA LEU A 546 -3.70 13.02 12.02
C LEU A 546 -2.37 12.72 11.31
N GLY A 547 -2.42 12.04 10.15
CA GLY A 547 -1.20 11.72 9.40
C GLY A 547 -0.51 12.94 8.79
N GLU A 548 -1.24 14.04 8.54
CA GLU A 548 -0.65 15.32 8.11
C GLU A 548 0.13 15.97 9.25
N PHE A 549 -0.43 15.96 10.47
CA PHE A 549 0.23 16.51 11.67
C PHE A 549 1.51 15.74 11.99
N PHE A 550 1.48 14.41 11.94
CA PHE A 550 2.67 13.59 12.16
C PHE A 550 3.74 13.79 11.07
N ALA A 551 3.34 13.87 9.80
CA ALA A 551 4.27 14.15 8.71
C ALA A 551 4.91 15.54 8.85
N LEU A 552 4.14 16.55 9.28
CA LEU A 552 4.63 17.90 9.54
C LEU A 552 5.61 17.93 10.72
N ALA A 553 5.29 17.26 11.83
CA ALA A 553 6.18 17.15 12.99
C ALA A 553 7.53 16.52 12.59
N GLU A 554 7.50 15.43 11.82
CA GLU A 554 8.72 14.78 11.34
C GLU A 554 9.46 15.61 10.28
N SER A 555 8.76 16.38 9.44
CA SER A 555 9.37 17.34 8.52
C SER A 555 10.17 18.42 9.27
N PHE A 556 9.63 18.96 10.37
CA PHE A 556 10.35 19.87 11.24
C PHE A 556 11.54 19.20 11.94
N ALA A 557 11.35 17.97 12.44
CA ALA A 557 12.43 17.20 13.08
C ALA A 557 13.57 16.90 12.09
N HIS A 558 13.24 16.61 10.82
CA HIS A 558 14.23 16.44 9.76
C HIS A 558 14.99 17.72 9.48
N LEU A 559 14.31 18.87 9.40
CA LEU A 559 14.95 20.18 9.23
C LEU A 559 15.89 20.50 10.41
N ALA A 560 15.47 20.18 11.63
CA ALA A 560 16.31 20.35 12.82
C ALA A 560 17.59 19.51 12.75
N ARG A 561 17.49 18.24 12.37
CA ARG A 561 18.65 17.33 12.27
C ARG A 561 19.58 17.67 11.11
N THR A 562 19.03 18.04 9.95
CA THR A 562 19.83 18.24 8.72
C THR A 562 20.40 19.66 8.58
N LYS A 563 19.74 20.67 9.16
CA LYS A 563 20.17 22.07 9.09
C LYS A 563 20.54 22.67 10.45
N GLY A 564 20.48 21.88 11.54
CA GLY A 564 20.79 22.34 12.89
C GLY A 564 19.78 23.36 13.44
N ASN A 565 18.54 23.38 12.91
CA ASN A 565 17.53 24.36 13.29
C ASN A 565 16.82 23.97 14.61
N LYS A 566 17.26 24.58 15.72
CA LYS A 566 16.70 24.33 17.07
C LYS A 566 15.22 24.73 17.19
N LYS A 567 14.79 25.83 16.56
CA LYS A 567 13.37 26.24 16.56
C LYS A 567 12.49 25.20 15.88
N ALA A 568 12.96 24.60 14.79
CA ALA A 568 12.26 23.50 14.14
C ALA A 568 12.12 22.27 15.07
N GLN A 569 13.12 21.97 15.91
CA GLN A 569 13.00 20.90 16.90
C GLN A 569 11.88 21.20 17.91
N VAL A 570 11.81 22.42 18.43
CA VAL A 570 10.73 22.84 19.35
C VAL A 570 9.36 22.73 18.68
N LEU A 571 9.24 23.17 17.42
CA LEU A 571 8.00 23.02 16.63
C LEU A 571 7.61 21.54 16.45
N ALA A 572 8.56 20.67 16.15
CA ALA A 572 8.32 19.24 16.00
C ALA A 572 7.82 18.59 17.31
N ASP A 573 8.52 18.84 18.41
CA ASP A 573 8.22 18.20 19.70
C ASP A 573 6.89 18.70 20.29
N THR A 574 6.61 19.99 20.13
CA THR A 574 5.33 20.58 20.57
C THR A 574 4.15 20.11 19.70
N LEU A 575 4.36 19.91 18.39
CA LEU A 575 3.32 19.39 17.50
C LEU A 575 3.00 17.92 17.82
N ASP A 576 4.00 17.06 18.02
CA ASP A 576 3.74 15.65 18.39
C ASP A 576 2.96 15.53 19.71
N ARG A 577 3.29 16.36 20.71
CA ARG A 577 2.53 16.41 21.98
C ARG A 577 1.11 16.94 21.78
N ALA A 578 0.93 17.97 20.96
CA ALA A 578 -0.39 18.52 20.63
C ALA A 578 -1.28 17.48 19.94
N THR A 579 -0.74 16.77 18.93
CA THR A 579 -1.45 15.69 18.25
C THR A 579 -1.78 14.53 19.22
N GLY A 580 -0.88 14.22 20.15
CA GLY A 580 -1.15 13.29 21.26
C GLY A 580 -2.37 13.72 22.10
N LYS A 581 -2.41 14.98 22.52
CA LYS A 581 -3.51 15.59 23.28
C LYS A 581 -4.83 15.62 22.48
N LEU A 582 -4.76 15.84 21.16
CA LEU A 582 -5.91 15.77 20.25
C LEU A 582 -6.57 14.39 20.29
N MET A 583 -5.78 13.33 20.22
CA MET A 583 -6.26 11.95 20.29
C MET A 583 -6.81 11.62 21.69
N GLU A 584 -6.08 11.96 22.75
CA GLU A 584 -6.51 11.72 24.14
C GLU A 584 -7.87 12.38 24.45
N ASN A 585 -8.06 13.61 23.99
CA ASN A 585 -9.32 14.35 24.16
C ASN A 585 -10.39 14.01 23.12
N ARG A 586 -10.15 13.00 22.26
CA ARG A 586 -11.07 12.53 21.20
C ARG A 586 -11.55 13.66 20.29
N LYS A 587 -10.66 14.58 19.93
CA LYS A 587 -10.94 15.72 19.05
C LYS A 587 -10.64 15.42 17.58
N THR A 588 -10.92 14.20 17.16
CA THR A 588 -10.84 13.77 15.75
C THR A 588 -12.20 13.90 15.05
N PRO A 589 -12.25 13.97 13.71
CA PRO A 589 -13.50 14.10 12.96
C PRO A 589 -14.46 12.93 13.18
N GLY A 590 -15.69 13.25 13.54
CA GLY A 590 -16.85 12.37 13.52
C GLY A 590 -17.35 12.11 12.11
N ARG A 591 -18.23 11.11 11.97
CA ARG A 591 -18.67 10.59 10.67
C ARG A 591 -19.95 11.24 10.16
N VAL A 592 -20.75 11.83 11.03
CA VAL A 592 -22.07 12.38 10.70
C VAL A 592 -22.17 13.87 11.02
N LEU A 593 -23.03 14.56 10.29
CA LEU A 593 -23.35 15.95 10.54
C LEU A 593 -23.75 16.18 12.01
N GLY A 594 -23.23 17.26 12.59
CA GLY A 594 -23.44 17.63 13.99
C GLY A 594 -22.33 17.18 14.94
N GLU A 595 -21.51 16.21 14.51
CA GLU A 595 -20.24 15.90 15.19
C GLU A 595 -19.14 16.88 14.77
N LEU A 596 -18.01 16.86 15.49
CA LEU A 596 -16.79 17.57 15.08
C LEU A 596 -16.36 17.04 13.70
N ASP A 597 -15.91 17.90 12.79
CA ASP A 597 -15.40 17.49 11.48
C ASP A 597 -13.91 17.85 11.33
N ASN A 598 -13.38 17.71 10.12
CA ASN A 598 -11.99 18.04 9.78
C ASN A 598 -11.60 19.46 10.21
N ILE A 599 -12.41 20.47 9.87
CA ILE A 599 -12.13 21.88 10.20
C ILE A 599 -12.09 22.06 11.72
N GLY A 600 -13.06 21.49 12.43
CA GLY A 600 -13.08 21.53 13.90
C GLY A 600 -11.86 20.85 14.54
N SER A 601 -11.39 19.73 13.98
CA SER A 601 -10.18 19.06 14.47
C SER A 601 -8.92 19.91 14.26
N HIS A 602 -8.81 20.64 13.14
CA HIS A 602 -7.70 21.57 12.88
C HIS A 602 -7.67 22.74 13.87
N VAL A 603 -8.83 23.25 14.27
CA VAL A 603 -8.92 24.30 15.31
C VAL A 603 -8.40 23.77 16.65
N TYR A 604 -8.78 22.56 17.04
CA TYR A 604 -8.27 21.96 18.27
C TYR A 604 -6.77 21.67 18.21
N GLU A 605 -6.26 21.19 17.07
CA GLU A 605 -4.83 20.98 16.88
C GLU A 605 -4.06 22.30 17.02
N ALA A 606 -4.52 23.37 16.36
CA ALA A 606 -3.93 24.69 16.48
C ALA A 606 -3.94 25.22 17.93
N LEU A 607 -5.05 25.03 18.66
CA LEU A 607 -5.15 25.38 20.08
C LEU A 607 -4.13 24.61 20.92
N TYR A 608 -4.10 23.28 20.80
CA TYR A 608 -3.20 22.45 21.60
C TYR A 608 -1.74 22.72 21.25
N TRP A 609 -1.41 22.95 19.99
CA TRP A 609 -0.06 23.28 19.57
C TRP A 609 0.39 24.65 20.10
N ALA A 610 -0.48 25.66 20.03
CA ALA A 610 -0.20 26.96 20.64
C ALA A 610 0.00 26.85 22.16
N GLN A 611 -0.78 26.01 22.85
CA GLN A 611 -0.61 25.75 24.28
C GLN A 611 0.75 25.09 24.59
N GLU A 612 1.15 24.07 23.83
CA GLU A 612 2.45 23.40 23.98
C GLU A 612 3.62 24.38 23.71
N LEU A 613 3.50 25.24 22.69
CA LEU A 613 4.48 26.27 22.36
C LEU A 613 4.56 27.40 23.40
N ALA A 614 3.45 27.70 24.07
CA ALA A 614 3.40 28.66 25.18
C ALA A 614 3.92 28.06 26.51
N ALA A 615 3.87 26.74 26.67
CA ALA A 615 4.28 26.05 27.88
C ALA A 615 5.76 25.67 27.90
N GLN A 616 6.34 25.33 26.75
CA GLN A 616 7.74 24.93 26.59
C GLN A 616 8.74 25.99 27.10
N ASP A 617 9.95 25.57 27.48
CA ASP A 617 11.01 26.42 28.07
C ASP A 617 12.32 26.39 27.24
N GLU A 618 12.31 25.71 26.11
CA GLU A 618 13.45 25.50 25.21
C GLU A 618 13.72 26.71 24.30
N ASP A 619 12.69 27.46 23.90
CA ASP A 619 12.81 28.67 23.08
C ASP A 619 11.91 29.81 23.62
N PRO A 620 12.48 30.86 24.24
CA PRO A 620 11.70 31.94 24.85
C PRO A 620 10.99 32.84 23.84
N GLU A 621 11.46 32.91 22.59
CA GLU A 621 10.86 33.75 21.54
C GLU A 621 9.57 33.11 21.04
N LEU A 622 9.60 31.81 20.73
CA LEU A 622 8.40 31.03 20.40
C LEU A 622 7.40 31.08 21.55
N LYS A 623 7.87 30.94 22.80
CA LYS A 623 7.01 31.06 23.99
C LYS A 623 6.29 32.41 24.03
N ALA A 624 7.01 33.50 23.80
CA ALA A 624 6.46 34.86 23.82
C ALA A 624 5.43 35.09 22.70
N ILE A 625 5.69 34.58 21.49
CA ILE A 625 4.78 34.68 20.34
C ILE A 625 3.48 33.89 20.61
N PHE A 626 3.59 32.65 21.07
CA PHE A 626 2.44 31.75 21.18
C PHE A 626 1.65 31.89 22.47
N THR A 627 2.20 32.49 23.54
CA THR A 627 1.44 32.76 24.78
C THR A 627 0.15 33.55 24.57
N PRO A 628 0.14 34.72 23.90
CA PRO A 628 -1.12 35.45 23.64
C PRO A 628 -2.04 34.70 22.68
N ILE A 629 -1.50 34.00 21.70
CA ILE A 629 -2.29 33.22 20.72
C ILE A 629 -3.02 32.06 21.40
N ALA A 630 -2.34 31.30 22.27
CA ALA A 630 -2.94 30.20 23.02
C ALA A 630 -4.12 30.67 23.88
N LYS A 631 -3.94 31.78 24.60
CA LYS A 631 -5.01 32.39 25.43
C LYS A 631 -6.20 32.84 24.58
N GLU A 632 -5.94 33.41 23.41
CA GLU A 632 -7.00 33.92 22.55
C GLU A 632 -7.78 32.79 21.87
N LEU A 633 -7.11 31.74 21.39
CA LEU A 633 -7.78 30.54 20.87
C LEU A 633 -8.64 29.88 21.95
N GLU A 634 -8.11 29.75 23.17
CA GLU A 634 -8.84 29.16 24.29
C GLU A 634 -10.08 29.98 24.66
N ALA A 635 -9.96 31.31 24.73
CA ALA A 635 -11.07 32.19 25.06
C ALA A 635 -12.18 32.22 23.99
N ASN A 636 -11.86 31.88 22.73
CA ASN A 636 -12.79 31.94 21.60
C ASN A 636 -13.22 30.58 21.06
N ILE A 637 -12.80 29.46 21.67
CA ILE A 637 -13.01 28.12 21.11
C ILE A 637 -14.48 27.82 20.82
N ASP A 638 -15.39 28.14 21.75
CA ASP A 638 -16.82 27.88 21.59
C ASP A 638 -17.42 28.72 20.45
N LYS A 639 -17.02 29.99 20.35
CA LYS A 639 -17.45 30.88 19.27
C LYS A 639 -16.98 30.37 17.91
N ILE A 640 -15.73 29.95 17.80
CA ILE A 640 -15.15 29.39 16.57
C ILE A 640 -15.91 28.14 16.14
N LEU A 641 -16.21 27.23 17.07
CA LEU A 641 -16.93 25.99 16.77
C LEU A 641 -18.39 26.25 16.36
N GLU A 642 -19.07 27.24 16.97
CA GLU A 642 -20.42 27.63 16.54
C GLU A 642 -20.42 28.29 15.15
N GLU A 643 -19.42 29.12 14.82
CA GLU A 643 -19.26 29.67 13.45
C GLU A 643 -19.07 28.54 12.42
N ILE A 644 -18.23 27.54 12.73
CA ILE A 644 -18.02 26.37 11.86
C ILE A 644 -19.33 25.57 11.70
N LYS A 645 -20.04 25.31 12.80
CA LYS A 645 -21.29 24.55 12.80
C LYS A 645 -22.39 25.24 12.00
N ALA A 646 -22.51 26.56 12.12
CA ALA A 646 -23.49 27.36 11.38
C ALA A 646 -23.28 27.34 9.85
N ALA A 647 -22.08 27.00 9.37
CA ALA A 647 -21.78 26.87 7.95
C ALA A 647 -22.24 25.53 7.34
N LYS A 648 -22.63 24.54 8.16
CA LYS A 648 -22.94 23.16 7.73
C LYS A 648 -24.46 22.91 7.57
N GLY A 649 -24.82 21.70 7.19
CA GLY A 649 -26.20 21.23 7.04
C GLY A 649 -26.88 21.68 5.75
N LYS A 650 -26.08 22.15 4.79
CA LYS A 650 -26.54 22.62 3.48
C LYS A 650 -25.56 22.19 2.38
N PRO A 651 -26.00 22.07 1.13
CA PRO A 651 -25.11 21.82 0.01
C PRO A 651 -24.03 22.89 -0.10
N VAL A 652 -22.82 22.46 -0.46
CA VAL A 652 -21.65 23.31 -0.64
C VAL A 652 -21.23 23.28 -2.11
N ASP A 653 -21.18 24.44 -2.74
CA ASP A 653 -20.64 24.59 -4.10
C ASP A 653 -19.17 25.02 -4.04
N ILE A 654 -18.28 24.16 -4.53
CA ILE A 654 -16.85 24.44 -4.65
C ILE A 654 -16.41 24.75 -6.10
N GLY A 655 -17.35 24.85 -7.05
CA GLY A 655 -17.05 25.22 -8.44
C GLY A 655 -16.37 24.15 -9.30
N GLY A 656 -16.42 22.87 -8.89
CA GLY A 656 -15.83 21.74 -9.60
C GLY A 656 -15.67 20.52 -8.69
N TYR A 657 -14.98 19.50 -9.17
CA TYR A 657 -14.62 18.31 -8.40
C TYR A 657 -13.14 17.98 -8.54
N TYR A 658 -12.64 17.80 -9.77
CA TYR A 658 -11.22 17.55 -10.06
C TYR A 658 -10.42 18.85 -10.15
N HIS A 659 -11.06 19.95 -10.58
CA HIS A 659 -10.49 21.28 -10.68
C HIS A 659 -11.48 22.31 -10.10
N PRO A 660 -11.69 22.31 -8.77
CA PRO A 660 -12.60 23.24 -8.11
C PRO A 660 -12.08 24.68 -8.10
N ASP A 661 -12.97 25.64 -7.89
CA ASP A 661 -12.62 27.06 -7.77
C ASP A 661 -11.89 27.31 -6.42
N PRO A 662 -10.63 27.80 -6.44
CA PRO A 662 -9.85 27.97 -5.22
C PRO A 662 -10.46 28.92 -4.19
N GLN A 663 -11.18 29.96 -4.63
CA GLN A 663 -11.81 30.94 -3.73
C GLN A 663 -13.04 30.32 -3.05
N LYS A 664 -13.85 29.57 -3.80
CA LYS A 664 -15.00 28.84 -3.24
C LYS A 664 -14.55 27.77 -2.24
N VAL A 665 -13.49 27.02 -2.57
CA VAL A 665 -12.90 26.04 -1.64
C VAL A 665 -12.42 26.73 -0.38
N ALA A 666 -11.68 27.84 -0.49
CA ALA A 666 -11.19 28.58 0.68
C ALA A 666 -12.33 29.08 1.56
N ALA A 667 -13.40 29.64 0.97
CA ALA A 667 -14.57 30.10 1.70
C ALA A 667 -15.30 28.96 2.43
N ALA A 668 -15.43 27.80 1.79
CA ALA A 668 -16.07 26.63 2.38
C ALA A 668 -15.22 25.97 3.49
N MET A 669 -13.90 25.96 3.34
CA MET A 669 -12.96 25.31 4.27
C MET A 669 -12.53 26.21 5.44
N ARG A 670 -12.73 27.53 5.35
CA ARG A 670 -12.37 28.50 6.39
C ARG A 670 -13.57 29.34 6.86
N PRO A 671 -14.68 28.72 7.31
CA PRO A 671 -15.92 29.44 7.58
C PRO A 671 -15.91 30.29 8.86
N SER A 672 -14.94 30.12 9.77
CA SER A 672 -14.85 30.90 11.01
C SER A 672 -14.02 32.17 10.81
N PRO A 673 -14.65 33.36 10.70
CA PRO A 673 -13.92 34.62 10.66
C PRO A 673 -13.11 34.86 11.94
N THR A 674 -13.59 34.40 13.09
CA THR A 674 -12.86 34.55 14.37
C THR A 674 -11.54 33.77 14.33
N PHE A 675 -11.56 32.52 13.89
CA PHE A 675 -10.34 31.72 13.77
C PHE A 675 -9.38 32.30 12.73
N ASN A 676 -9.90 32.67 11.56
CA ASN A 676 -9.08 33.30 10.50
C ASN A 676 -8.34 34.54 11.01
N ALA A 677 -9.03 35.44 11.73
CA ALA A 677 -8.42 36.66 12.26
C ALA A 677 -7.34 36.41 13.33
N ILE A 678 -7.40 35.29 14.07
CA ILE A 678 -6.34 34.89 15.01
C ILE A 678 -5.11 34.40 14.23
N ILE A 679 -5.31 33.52 13.25
CA ILE A 679 -4.21 32.96 12.44
C ILE A 679 -3.54 34.04 11.57
N ASP A 680 -4.31 34.92 10.94
CA ASP A 680 -3.78 35.98 10.05
C ASP A 680 -2.88 36.97 10.83
N ARG A 681 -3.11 37.17 12.13
CA ARG A 681 -2.23 37.98 12.99
C ARG A 681 -0.87 37.33 13.24
N LEU A 682 -0.79 36.00 13.28
CA LEU A 682 0.49 35.29 13.38
C LEU A 682 1.34 35.53 12.13
N ALA A 683 0.70 35.52 10.95
CA ALA A 683 1.37 35.77 9.67
C ALA A 683 1.86 37.22 9.52
N ALA A 684 1.23 38.19 10.19
CA ALA A 684 1.66 39.58 10.20
C ALA A 684 2.73 39.91 11.26
N ALA A 685 2.91 39.02 12.25
CA ALA A 685 3.89 39.16 13.33
C ALA A 685 5.21 38.41 13.08
N ALA A 686 5.20 37.43 12.18
CA ALA A 686 6.39 36.76 11.63
C ALA A 686 6.98 37.56 10.45
#